data_AF-A0A1V6H5I5-F1
#
_entry.id   AF-A0A1V6H5I5-F1
#
_cell.length_a   1.000
_cell.length_b   1.000
_cell.length_c   1.000
_cell.angle_alpha   90.00
_cell.angle_beta   90.00
_cell.angle_gamma   90.00
#
_symmetry.space_group_name_H-M   'P 1'
#
loop_
_entity.id
_entity.type
_entity.pdbx_description
1 polymer ?
#
loop_
_entity_poly.entity_id
_entity_poly.type
_entity_poly.pdbx_seq_one_letter_code
_entity_poly.pdbx_strand_id
1 'polypeptide(L)'
;MTPDRTRLLCRVLPALLGMLLAGSVFGAATVFDMPGLHARHMRLLALMDTSHHAGDYITMEVACREGIKAGTADELWHYNLACALALQGQCEEALAALDQAISLGFIDFEHVAQDPDFAALRGTEAFDARITRMRERSDSTDGASRLPAALAPDADGTVMQSASNTLWRFDAALFHTRILLPSNPPPTDYQGPEAARINAWLREGTAAGAAGLLYVNRDNDTQVFDLARFPGMARLGYAPDVTDRKLSIGQPNTLFSQPGHDALVPVIGHSAMGYLNSAYWRSQPRAVCCDREQAVRQPILLLGNQLFFYPAFSDYTMQGGDLFPANMPCFIAVAGQSGAERPFVEAAAAALAAMRTETRAELARHGLLMPALSMLFRASLKTLRDRRDYLTGLAHPAVFDGSRLDTARLVEAAHALTTNDLPPLVLIDVRRETPMRAGLDFFDMADSEQLFDTPVAVARVFRGIARTRTYEIHAQCARADARLHWVVLHGDPAKVTFTPSLTNAALMTVTVAHHAPFDTPLDSDTRIRTCRVDIGVIAETATTFSMPAILSICFLANEYRLYTDDGRPQVIDYTRPQAGYTDPLLSVTRRWKDVFDYDAQGGFIGWRRFRGFDTEHFTAHGHRAVEFDASGRVTRAHLIRYLPRKTRNEEGSESLPELAQVDDTVSVAYRYASEDDRVGEPDLTTLTRKTPPPEPAVYP
;
A
#
# COMPACT_ATOMS: atom_id res chain seq x y z
N MET A 1 -7.37 57.23 9.23
CA MET A 1 -6.26 56.47 8.61
C MET A 1 -6.31 55.05 9.14
N THR A 2 -7.14 54.22 8.52
CA THR A 2 -7.20 52.77 8.76
C THR A 2 -6.05 52.11 7.99
N PRO A 3 -5.15 51.38 8.64
CA PRO A 3 -4.15 50.62 7.91
C PRO A 3 -4.87 49.51 7.12
N ASP A 4 -4.52 49.41 5.86
CA ASP A 4 -5.05 48.50 4.86
C ASP A 4 -4.88 47.02 5.31
N ARG A 5 -5.91 46.47 5.96
CA ARG A 5 -5.95 45.07 6.44
C ARG A 5 -5.75 44.06 5.30
N THR A 6 -6.09 44.44 4.07
CA THR A 6 -5.92 43.64 2.85
C THR A 6 -4.43 43.42 2.53
N ARG A 7 -3.59 44.45 2.69
CA ARG A 7 -2.14 44.35 2.43
C ARG A 7 -1.36 43.56 3.48
N LEU A 8 -1.87 43.47 4.71
CA LEU A 8 -1.24 42.69 5.79
C LEU A 8 -1.58 41.19 5.65
N LEU A 9 -2.81 40.85 5.26
CA LEU A 9 -3.22 39.46 4.97
C LEU A 9 -2.50 38.90 3.73
N CYS A 10 -2.31 39.68 2.67
CA CYS A 10 -1.55 39.26 1.48
C CYS A 10 -0.04 39.06 1.69
N ARG A 11 0.55 39.57 2.79
CA ARG A 11 2.00 39.43 3.06
C ARG A 11 2.34 38.44 4.18
N VAL A 12 1.43 38.24 5.14
CA VAL A 12 1.69 37.41 6.32
C VAL A 12 1.22 35.96 6.11
N LEU A 13 0.15 35.75 5.34
CA LEU A 13 -0.39 34.40 5.06
C LEU A 13 0.57 33.55 4.19
N PRO A 14 1.19 34.06 3.12
CA PRO A 14 2.19 33.31 2.34
C PRO A 14 3.45 32.97 3.14
N ALA A 15 3.86 33.85 4.05
CA ALA A 15 5.05 33.66 4.88
C ALA A 15 4.82 32.59 5.97
N LEU A 16 3.63 32.56 6.57
CA LEU A 16 3.21 31.51 7.50
C LEU A 16 3.01 30.16 6.79
N LEU A 17 2.46 30.16 5.57
CA LEU A 17 2.30 28.95 4.76
C LEU A 17 3.66 28.42 4.29
N GLY A 18 4.56 29.30 3.83
CA GLY A 18 5.94 28.95 3.48
C GLY A 18 6.74 28.39 4.66
N MET A 19 6.53 28.89 5.88
CA MET A 19 7.13 28.31 7.10
C MET A 19 6.55 26.94 7.48
N LEU A 20 5.26 26.70 7.23
CA LEU A 20 4.63 25.37 7.41
C LEU A 20 5.05 24.36 6.34
N LEU A 21 5.60 24.83 5.22
CA LEU A 21 5.98 24.03 4.04
C LEU A 21 7.50 23.91 3.84
N ALA A 22 8.33 24.52 4.70
CA ALA A 22 9.77 24.57 4.53
C ALA A 22 10.48 23.29 5.01
N GLY A 23 11.20 22.63 4.09
CA GLY A 23 12.35 21.77 4.40
C GLY A 23 13.56 22.30 3.64
N SER A 24 14.62 22.67 4.34
CA SER A 24 15.83 23.23 3.72
C SER A 24 16.75 22.12 3.21
N VAL A 25 17.04 22.11 1.91
CA VAL A 25 18.20 21.41 1.34
C VAL A 25 19.02 22.46 0.58
N PHE A 26 20.26 22.68 1.01
CA PHE A 26 21.22 23.54 0.31
C PHE A 26 22.06 22.68 -0.64
N GLY A 27 21.84 22.82 -1.94
CA GLY A 27 22.52 22.10 -3.02
C GLY A 27 21.56 21.80 -4.18
N ALA A 28 22.07 21.59 -5.40
CA ALA A 28 21.22 21.10 -6.49
C ALA A 28 20.79 19.67 -6.15
N ALA A 29 19.50 19.47 -5.84
CA ALA A 29 18.97 18.16 -5.48
C ALA A 29 19.17 17.17 -6.64
N THR A 30 19.68 15.98 -6.32
CA THR A 30 19.75 14.87 -7.28
C THR A 30 18.41 14.16 -7.34
N VAL A 31 18.20 13.34 -8.38
CA VAL A 31 17.01 12.47 -8.46
C VAL A 31 16.83 11.61 -7.22
N PHE A 32 17.92 11.20 -6.58
CA PHE A 32 17.89 10.33 -5.40
C PHE A 32 17.51 11.05 -4.09
N ASP A 33 17.41 12.37 -4.11
CA ASP A 33 16.88 13.15 -2.97
C ASP A 33 15.33 13.25 -3.02
N MET A 34 14.72 12.92 -4.17
CA MET A 34 13.28 13.06 -4.41
C MET A 34 12.37 12.26 -3.45
N PRO A 35 12.71 11.06 -2.96
CA PRO A 35 11.89 10.38 -1.96
C PRO A 35 11.64 11.23 -0.70
N GLY A 36 12.67 11.96 -0.23
CA GLY A 36 12.55 12.84 0.93
C GLY A 36 11.74 14.11 0.65
N LEU A 37 11.65 14.53 -0.62
CA LEU A 37 10.93 15.72 -1.06
C LEU A 37 9.50 15.43 -1.54
N HIS A 38 9.17 14.16 -1.80
CA HIS A 38 7.91 13.76 -2.43
C HIS A 38 6.67 14.23 -1.66
N ALA A 39 6.61 14.03 -0.34
CA ALA A 39 5.46 14.45 0.46
C ALA A 39 5.26 15.98 0.45
N ARG A 40 6.36 16.75 0.43
CA ARG A 40 6.30 18.21 0.29
C ARG A 40 5.78 18.59 -1.10
N HIS A 41 6.30 17.96 -2.15
CA HIS A 41 5.85 18.17 -3.52
C HIS A 41 4.34 17.94 -3.66
N MET A 42 3.83 16.80 -3.17
CA MET A 42 2.39 16.49 -3.27
C MET A 42 1.51 17.50 -2.51
N ARG A 43 1.96 18.00 -1.35
CA ARG A 43 1.23 19.07 -0.62
C ARG A 43 1.19 20.37 -1.39
N LEU A 44 2.31 20.77 -2.01
CA LEU A 44 2.36 21.97 -2.85
C LEU A 44 1.49 21.82 -4.09
N LEU A 45 1.46 20.63 -4.70
CA LEU A 45 0.64 20.36 -5.87
C LEU A 45 -0.85 20.41 -5.54
N ALA A 46 -1.26 19.81 -4.43
CA ALA A 46 -2.64 19.89 -3.94
C ALA A 46 -3.05 21.34 -3.60
N LEU A 47 -2.16 22.12 -2.99
CA LEU A 47 -2.41 23.53 -2.71
C LEU A 47 -2.59 24.33 -4.01
N MET A 48 -1.70 24.13 -4.99
CA MET A 48 -1.78 24.78 -6.29
C MET A 48 -3.11 24.46 -7.00
N ASP A 49 -3.45 23.17 -7.09
CA ASP A 49 -4.66 22.68 -7.76
C ASP A 49 -5.95 23.20 -7.10
N THR A 50 -6.04 23.11 -5.77
CA THR A 50 -7.20 23.63 -5.02
C THR A 50 -7.33 25.14 -5.13
N SER A 51 -6.21 25.88 -5.17
CA SER A 51 -6.22 27.34 -5.34
C SER A 51 -6.65 27.75 -6.74
N HIS A 52 -6.22 27.02 -7.78
CA HIS A 52 -6.66 27.23 -9.16
C HIS A 52 -8.18 27.07 -9.30
N HIS A 53 -8.73 25.95 -8.80
CA HIS A 53 -10.17 25.70 -8.82
C HIS A 53 -10.99 26.74 -8.03
N ALA A 54 -10.41 27.32 -6.97
CA ALA A 54 -11.05 28.36 -6.18
C ALA A 54 -10.91 29.78 -6.77
N GLY A 55 -10.10 29.97 -7.83
CA GLY A 55 -9.75 31.27 -8.39
C GLY A 55 -8.79 32.10 -7.52
N ASP A 56 -8.13 31.48 -6.53
CA ASP A 56 -7.13 32.13 -5.68
C ASP A 56 -5.73 32.04 -6.31
N TYR A 57 -5.51 32.85 -7.35
CA TYR A 57 -4.28 32.79 -8.14
C TYR A 57 -3.04 33.30 -7.40
N ILE A 58 -3.21 34.10 -6.33
CA ILE A 58 -2.12 34.52 -5.46
C ILE A 58 -1.57 33.32 -4.68
N THR A 59 -2.46 32.51 -4.09
CA THR A 59 -2.03 31.30 -3.37
C THR A 59 -1.48 30.25 -4.32
N MET A 60 -2.04 30.13 -5.52
CA MET A 60 -1.48 29.29 -6.59
C MET A 60 -0.04 29.70 -6.93
N GLU A 61 0.23 31.00 -7.12
CA GLU A 61 1.57 31.52 -7.38
C GLU A 61 2.55 31.18 -6.24
N VAL A 62 2.13 31.35 -4.98
CA VAL A 62 2.93 31.00 -3.80
C VAL A 62 3.30 29.52 -3.81
N ALA A 63 2.34 28.64 -4.09
CA ALA A 63 2.58 27.21 -4.19
C ALA A 63 3.62 26.88 -5.28
N CYS A 64 3.48 27.48 -6.47
CA CYS A 64 4.43 27.29 -7.57
C CYS A 64 5.84 27.77 -7.21
N ARG A 65 5.98 28.95 -6.59
CA ARG A 65 7.28 29.48 -6.17
C ARG A 65 7.94 28.62 -5.07
N GLU A 66 7.16 28.09 -4.14
CA GLU A 66 7.66 27.14 -3.14
C GLU A 66 8.05 25.79 -3.77
N GLY A 67 7.35 25.35 -4.82
CA GLY A 67 7.71 24.18 -5.63
C GLY A 67 9.06 24.34 -6.32
N ILE A 68 9.31 25.50 -6.93
CA ILE A 68 10.61 25.85 -7.54
C ILE A 68 11.71 25.86 -6.49
N LYS A 69 11.47 26.46 -5.31
CA LYS A 69 12.45 26.45 -4.20
C LYS A 69 12.73 25.05 -3.65
N ALA A 70 11.76 24.15 -3.73
CA ALA A 70 11.94 22.76 -3.32
C ALA A 70 12.82 21.97 -4.32
N GLY A 71 13.02 22.47 -5.54
CA GLY A 71 13.84 21.82 -6.58
C GLY A 71 13.22 20.51 -7.05
N THR A 72 11.91 20.49 -7.32
CA THR A 72 11.17 19.27 -7.68
C THR A 72 10.41 19.48 -8.99
N ALA A 73 10.73 18.78 -10.08
CA ALA A 73 10.03 18.98 -11.37
C ALA A 73 9.93 20.47 -11.78
N ASP A 74 11.07 21.16 -11.80
CA ASP A 74 11.15 22.62 -11.97
C ASP A 74 10.48 23.11 -13.25
N GLU A 75 10.55 22.34 -14.34
CA GLU A 75 9.89 22.65 -15.60
C GLU A 75 8.36 22.76 -15.45
N LEU A 76 7.75 21.90 -14.64
CA LEU A 76 6.31 21.91 -14.36
C LEU A 76 5.93 23.08 -13.45
N TRP A 77 6.72 23.37 -12.42
CA TRP A 77 6.42 24.52 -11.55
C TRP A 77 6.57 25.85 -12.26
N HIS A 78 7.55 26.00 -13.15
CA HIS A 78 7.70 27.21 -13.95
C HIS A 78 6.54 27.38 -14.94
N TYR A 79 6.04 26.28 -15.52
CA TYR A 79 4.84 26.30 -16.35
C TYR A 79 3.61 26.74 -15.55
N ASN A 80 3.35 26.10 -14.41
CA ASN A 80 2.21 26.44 -13.56
C ASN A 80 2.33 27.85 -12.96
N LEU A 81 3.55 28.33 -12.70
CA LEU A 81 3.81 29.71 -12.31
C LEU A 81 3.42 30.68 -13.44
N ALA A 82 3.74 30.36 -14.69
CA ALA A 82 3.33 31.17 -15.83
C ALA A 82 1.81 31.26 -15.95
N CYS A 83 1.09 30.15 -15.70
CA CYS A 83 -0.37 30.11 -15.66
C CYS A 83 -0.92 31.02 -14.54
N ALA A 84 -0.41 30.86 -13.31
CA ALA A 84 -0.82 31.67 -12.16
C ALA A 84 -0.61 33.19 -12.39
N LEU A 85 0.50 33.57 -13.03
CA LEU A 85 0.81 34.98 -13.36
C LEU A 85 -0.06 35.52 -14.50
N ALA A 86 -0.34 34.70 -15.52
CA ALA A 86 -1.22 35.08 -16.63
C ALA A 86 -2.65 35.33 -16.15
N LEU A 87 -3.18 34.47 -15.28
CA LEU A 87 -4.49 34.61 -14.65
C LEU A 87 -4.61 35.85 -13.75
N GLN A 88 -3.49 36.34 -13.21
CA GLN A 88 -3.40 37.61 -12.47
C GLN A 88 -3.20 38.84 -13.36
N GLY A 89 -3.06 38.67 -14.68
CA GLY A 89 -2.79 39.76 -15.63
C GLY A 89 -1.33 40.25 -15.62
N GLN A 90 -0.41 39.53 -14.98
CA GLN A 90 1.02 39.84 -14.94
C GLN A 90 1.73 39.29 -16.19
N CYS A 91 1.38 39.84 -17.35
CA CYS A 91 1.73 39.27 -18.67
C CYS A 91 3.25 39.10 -18.89
N GLU A 92 4.06 40.10 -18.53
CA GLU A 92 5.52 40.03 -18.73
C GLU A 92 6.18 38.96 -17.84
N GLU A 93 5.76 38.87 -16.57
CA GLU A 93 6.27 37.86 -15.64
C GLU A 93 5.82 36.45 -16.06
N ALA A 94 4.59 36.30 -16.55
CA ALA A 94 4.09 35.04 -17.08
C ALA A 94 4.92 34.54 -18.27
N LEU A 95 5.23 35.43 -19.23
CA LEU A 95 6.07 35.10 -20.39
C LEU A 95 7.51 34.72 -19.98
N ALA A 96 8.06 35.37 -18.94
CA ALA A 96 9.38 35.05 -18.41
C ALA A 96 9.39 33.70 -17.67
N ALA A 97 8.34 33.38 -16.89
CA ALA A 97 8.19 32.08 -16.25
C ALA A 97 8.04 30.95 -17.30
N LEU A 98 7.29 31.20 -18.38
CA LEU A 98 7.17 30.26 -19.49
C LEU A 98 8.50 30.06 -20.23
N ASP A 99 9.32 31.11 -20.37
CA ASP A 99 10.69 30.95 -20.90
C ASP A 99 11.54 30.02 -20.03
N GLN A 100 11.44 30.15 -18.70
CA GLN A 100 12.14 29.25 -17.78
C GLN A 100 11.64 27.82 -17.93
N ALA A 101 10.33 27.59 -17.98
CA ALA A 101 9.75 26.27 -18.22
C ALA A 101 10.29 25.66 -19.51
N ILE A 102 10.30 26.42 -20.60
CA ILE A 102 10.81 25.96 -21.90
C ILE A 102 12.31 25.66 -21.84
N SER A 103 13.09 26.49 -21.13
CA SER A 103 14.53 26.28 -20.96
C SER A 103 14.86 25.00 -20.18
N LEU A 104 14.03 24.68 -19.18
CA LEU A 104 14.12 23.49 -18.33
C LEU A 104 13.53 22.23 -18.99
N GLY A 105 12.86 22.40 -20.13
CA GLY A 105 12.32 21.29 -20.90
C GLY A 105 10.81 21.11 -20.80
N PHE A 106 10.02 22.17 -20.75
CA PHE A 106 8.60 22.12 -21.04
C PHE A 106 8.36 22.47 -22.52
N ILE A 107 8.00 21.52 -23.39
CA ILE A 107 7.81 21.77 -24.85
C ILE A 107 6.47 21.29 -25.40
N ASP A 108 5.50 20.95 -24.55
CA ASP A 108 4.15 20.59 -25.01
C ASP A 108 3.43 21.83 -25.54
N PHE A 109 3.75 22.23 -26.77
CA PHE A 109 3.28 23.47 -27.37
C PHE A 109 1.78 23.41 -27.67
N GLU A 110 1.23 22.21 -27.92
CA GLU A 110 -0.20 22.01 -28.13
C GLU A 110 -0.97 22.32 -26.85
N HIS A 111 -0.49 21.79 -25.71
CA HIS A 111 -1.05 22.11 -24.40
C HIS A 111 -1.00 23.60 -24.11
N VAL A 112 0.18 24.24 -24.23
CA VAL A 112 0.34 25.69 -23.96
C VAL A 112 -0.54 26.55 -24.86
N ALA A 113 -0.64 26.22 -26.15
CA ALA A 113 -1.42 27.01 -27.10
C ALA A 113 -2.93 26.98 -26.80
N GLN A 114 -3.42 25.87 -26.24
CA GLN A 114 -4.84 25.64 -25.97
C GLN A 114 -5.25 26.00 -24.53
N ASP A 115 -4.29 26.08 -23.62
CA ASP A 115 -4.53 26.36 -22.21
C ASP A 115 -5.32 27.68 -22.02
N PRO A 116 -6.50 27.65 -21.37
CA PRO A 116 -7.31 28.82 -21.10
C PRO A 116 -6.61 29.84 -20.19
N ASP A 117 -5.64 29.44 -19.37
CA ASP A 117 -4.94 30.31 -18.42
C ASP A 117 -4.11 31.38 -19.15
N PHE A 118 -3.70 31.10 -20.39
CA PHE A 118 -2.99 32.05 -21.26
C PHE A 118 -3.89 32.87 -22.19
N ALA A 119 -5.22 32.88 -21.99
CA ALA A 119 -6.15 33.60 -22.87
C ALA A 119 -5.77 35.09 -23.06
N ALA A 120 -5.24 35.75 -22.03
CA ALA A 120 -4.79 37.15 -22.09
C ALA A 120 -3.51 37.38 -22.91
N LEU A 121 -2.71 36.33 -23.17
CA LEU A 121 -1.46 36.39 -23.93
C LEU A 121 -1.61 35.93 -25.38
N ARG A 122 -2.68 35.23 -25.70
CA ARG A 122 -2.91 34.61 -27.01
C ARG A 122 -3.02 35.66 -28.11
N GLY A 123 -2.33 35.44 -29.24
CA GLY A 123 -2.29 36.36 -30.37
C GLY A 123 -1.35 37.55 -30.19
N THR A 124 -0.57 37.57 -29.10
CA THR A 124 0.56 38.50 -28.98
C THR A 124 1.79 37.92 -29.66
N GLU A 125 2.57 38.76 -30.33
CA GLU A 125 3.82 38.36 -30.98
C GLU A 125 4.79 37.67 -30.01
N ALA A 126 4.83 38.14 -28.76
CA ALA A 126 5.67 37.58 -27.71
C ALA A 126 5.28 36.13 -27.34
N PHE A 127 3.98 35.82 -27.26
CA PHE A 127 3.52 34.47 -26.97
C PHE A 127 3.72 33.53 -28.16
N ASP A 128 3.38 33.98 -29.36
CA ASP A 128 3.52 33.20 -30.60
C ASP A 128 4.99 32.83 -30.90
N ALA A 129 5.94 33.71 -30.55
CA ALA A 129 7.37 33.42 -30.63
C ALA A 129 7.79 32.25 -29.73
N ARG A 130 7.21 32.12 -28.53
CA ARG A 130 7.51 31.02 -27.59
C ARG A 130 6.90 29.70 -28.07
N ILE A 131 5.67 29.72 -28.59
CA ILE A 131 5.05 28.54 -29.22
C ILE A 131 5.90 28.05 -30.39
N THR A 132 6.37 28.96 -31.25
CA THR A 132 7.25 28.62 -32.38
C THR A 132 8.56 27.98 -31.90
N ARG A 133 9.21 28.58 -30.89
CA ARG A 133 10.44 28.04 -30.28
C ARG A 133 10.23 26.65 -29.68
N MET A 134 9.08 26.40 -29.04
CA MET A 134 8.74 25.08 -28.50
C MET A 134 8.57 24.05 -29.61
N ARG A 135 7.88 24.42 -30.71
CA ARG A 135 7.70 23.55 -31.88
C ARG A 135 9.03 23.20 -32.54
N GLU A 136 9.88 24.19 -32.81
CA GLU A 136 11.22 23.97 -33.39
C GLU A 136 12.10 23.07 -32.50
N ARG A 137 12.01 23.22 -31.17
CA ARG A 137 12.69 22.34 -30.21
C ARG A 137 12.13 20.92 -30.22
N SER A 138 10.82 20.77 -30.40
CA SER A 138 10.16 19.46 -30.54
C SER A 138 10.57 18.77 -31.83
N ASP A 139 10.65 19.50 -32.94
CA ASP A 139 10.99 18.96 -34.26
C ASP A 139 12.49 18.65 -34.43
N SER A 140 13.38 19.39 -33.73
CA SER A 140 14.83 19.15 -33.75
C SER A 140 15.29 18.03 -32.82
N THR A 141 14.42 17.55 -31.93
CA THR A 141 14.68 16.33 -31.15
C THR A 141 14.21 15.11 -31.94
N ASP A 142 15.08 14.65 -32.85
CA ASP A 142 14.92 13.40 -33.61
C ASP A 142 14.91 12.20 -32.63
N GLY A 143 13.77 11.89 -32.01
CA GLY A 143 13.53 10.73 -31.13
C GLY A 143 14.37 10.63 -29.83
N ALA A 144 15.35 11.50 -29.61
CA ALA A 144 16.18 11.55 -28.40
C ALA A 144 15.38 12.16 -27.25
N SER A 145 14.44 11.35 -26.76
CA SER A 145 13.59 11.66 -25.63
C SER A 145 14.41 12.13 -24.43
N ARG A 146 13.91 13.15 -23.72
CA ARG A 146 14.31 13.61 -22.37
C ARG A 146 14.34 12.53 -21.31
N LEU A 147 13.94 11.32 -21.69
CA LEU A 147 14.12 10.13 -20.92
C LEU A 147 15.61 9.93 -20.59
N PRO A 148 15.94 9.50 -19.36
CA PRO A 148 17.30 9.24 -18.92
C PRO A 148 18.07 8.33 -19.89
N ALA A 149 19.40 8.39 -19.89
CA ALA A 149 20.22 7.47 -20.69
C ALA A 149 19.83 6.02 -20.38
N ALA A 150 19.93 5.09 -21.33
CA ALA A 150 19.84 3.67 -21.02
C ALA A 150 21.24 3.10 -20.94
N LEU A 151 21.61 2.57 -19.78
CA LEU A 151 22.94 1.99 -19.57
C LEU A 151 22.93 0.51 -19.98
N ALA A 152 24.00 0.08 -20.63
CA ALA A 152 24.24 -1.31 -20.99
C ALA A 152 24.86 -2.09 -19.82
N PRO A 153 24.67 -3.42 -19.78
CA PRO A 153 25.39 -4.26 -18.85
C PRO A 153 26.89 -4.28 -19.18
N ASP A 154 27.73 -4.43 -18.15
CA ASP A 154 29.16 -4.72 -18.29
C ASP A 154 29.42 -6.19 -18.69
N ALA A 155 30.70 -6.57 -18.77
CA ALA A 155 31.11 -7.92 -19.15
C ALA A 155 30.62 -9.01 -18.16
N ASP A 156 30.34 -8.64 -16.91
CA ASP A 156 29.84 -9.53 -15.87
C ASP A 156 28.29 -9.58 -15.84
N GLY A 157 27.63 -8.90 -16.79
CA GLY A 157 26.17 -8.81 -16.85
C GLY A 157 25.57 -7.79 -15.89
N THR A 158 26.34 -6.87 -15.34
CA THR A 158 25.89 -5.84 -14.39
C THR A 158 25.45 -4.58 -15.11
N VAL A 159 24.20 -4.16 -14.95
CA VAL A 159 23.72 -2.86 -15.41
C VAL A 159 23.56 -1.89 -14.23
N MET A 160 24.15 -0.71 -14.33
CA MET A 160 24.19 0.24 -13.20
C MET A 160 22.93 1.13 -13.14
N GLN A 161 22.37 1.32 -11.95
CA GLN A 161 21.46 2.42 -11.62
C GLN A 161 22.26 3.63 -11.14
N SER A 162 22.05 4.78 -11.79
CA SER A 162 22.71 6.05 -11.49
C SER A 162 21.79 7.23 -11.81
N ALA A 163 22.23 8.45 -11.51
CA ALA A 163 21.45 9.65 -11.78
C ALA A 163 21.27 9.90 -13.29
N SER A 164 22.18 9.41 -14.15
CA SER A 164 22.10 9.63 -15.61
C SER A 164 21.02 8.80 -16.29
N ASN A 165 20.62 7.68 -15.67
CA ASN A 165 19.61 6.76 -16.21
C ASN A 165 18.37 6.62 -15.34
N THR A 166 18.19 7.50 -14.35
CA THR A 166 17.07 7.42 -13.41
C THR A 166 16.33 8.74 -13.31
N LEU A 167 15.00 8.67 -13.33
CA LEU A 167 14.12 9.78 -12.98
C LEU A 167 13.25 9.40 -11.78
N TRP A 168 12.62 10.39 -11.15
CA TRP A 168 11.62 10.17 -10.10
C TRP A 168 10.21 10.34 -10.69
N ARG A 169 9.34 9.35 -10.44
CA ARG A 169 7.92 9.37 -10.81
C ARG A 169 7.13 9.85 -9.61
N PHE A 170 6.73 11.11 -9.62
CA PHE A 170 5.93 11.71 -8.54
C PHE A 170 4.56 11.04 -8.40
N ASP A 171 3.93 10.63 -9.49
CA ASP A 171 2.63 9.94 -9.47
C ASP A 171 2.67 8.58 -8.75
N ALA A 172 3.77 7.85 -8.88
CA ALA A 172 3.94 6.53 -8.28
C ALA A 172 4.76 6.52 -6.98
N ALA A 173 5.43 7.63 -6.64
CA ALA A 173 6.47 7.71 -5.62
C ALA A 173 7.55 6.61 -5.78
N LEU A 174 8.00 6.41 -7.02
CA LEU A 174 9.01 5.42 -7.40
C LEU A 174 10.06 6.05 -8.32
N PHE A 175 11.26 5.49 -8.32
CA PHE A 175 12.22 5.73 -9.39
C PHE A 175 11.76 5.06 -10.68
N HIS A 176 12.18 5.59 -11.82
CA HIS A 176 12.12 4.91 -13.10
C HIS A 176 13.50 4.95 -13.74
N THR A 177 14.10 3.77 -13.89
CA THR A 177 15.45 3.59 -14.43
C THR A 177 15.40 2.96 -15.81
N ARG A 178 16.14 3.54 -16.76
CA ARG A 178 16.28 3.01 -18.12
C ARG A 178 17.55 2.18 -18.24
N ILE A 179 17.40 1.01 -18.82
CA ILE A 179 18.49 0.04 -18.97
C ILE A 179 18.42 -0.62 -20.35
N LEU A 180 19.54 -1.17 -20.79
CA LEU A 180 19.60 -2.12 -21.90
C LEU A 180 19.82 -3.50 -21.32
N LEU A 181 19.20 -4.52 -21.91
CA LEU A 181 19.39 -5.91 -21.52
C LEU A 181 20.03 -6.69 -22.65
N PRO A 182 20.84 -7.72 -22.34
CA PRO A 182 21.49 -8.50 -23.37
C PRO A 182 20.48 -9.39 -24.10
N SER A 183 20.85 -9.80 -25.32
CA SER A 183 20.12 -10.83 -26.06
C SER A 183 20.47 -12.23 -25.55
N ASN A 184 19.68 -13.25 -25.90
CA ASN A 184 19.97 -14.62 -25.48
C ASN A 184 21.31 -15.10 -26.08
N PRO A 185 22.14 -15.78 -25.29
CA PRO A 185 23.26 -16.57 -25.80
C PRO A 185 22.75 -17.86 -26.49
N PRO A 186 23.64 -18.69 -27.08
CA PRO A 186 23.25 -19.96 -27.68
C PRO A 186 22.43 -20.88 -26.74
N PRO A 187 21.49 -21.69 -27.26
CA PRO A 187 20.43 -22.37 -26.51
C PRO A 187 20.86 -23.56 -25.62
N THR A 188 22.16 -23.75 -25.35
CA THR A 188 22.70 -24.88 -24.58
C THR A 188 23.15 -24.54 -23.16
N ASP A 189 23.14 -23.25 -22.80
CA ASP A 189 24.00 -22.77 -21.73
C ASP A 189 23.29 -22.66 -20.38
N TYR A 190 21.98 -22.96 -20.29
CA TYR A 190 21.28 -22.93 -18.99
C TYR A 190 21.77 -24.08 -18.09
N GLN A 191 22.13 -23.78 -16.84
CA GLN A 191 22.78 -24.72 -15.90
C GLN A 191 22.02 -24.92 -14.57
N GLY A 192 20.72 -24.63 -14.52
CA GLY A 192 19.88 -24.93 -13.36
C GLY A 192 19.48 -26.42 -13.24
N PRO A 193 18.87 -26.84 -12.11
CA PRO A 193 18.39 -28.21 -11.92
C PRO A 193 17.45 -28.71 -13.01
N GLU A 194 16.68 -27.80 -13.62
CA GLU A 194 15.70 -28.08 -14.69
C GLU A 194 16.32 -28.00 -16.10
N ALA A 195 17.66 -27.94 -16.21
CA ALA A 195 18.37 -27.70 -17.46
C ALA A 195 18.04 -28.70 -18.57
N ALA A 196 17.80 -29.97 -18.24
CA ALA A 196 17.46 -30.97 -19.25
C ALA A 196 16.23 -30.57 -20.08
N ARG A 197 15.19 -30.05 -19.42
CA ARG A 197 13.93 -29.62 -20.06
C ARG A 197 14.08 -28.27 -20.73
N ILE A 198 14.58 -27.28 -19.99
CA ILE A 198 14.72 -25.90 -20.50
C ILE A 198 15.64 -25.86 -21.73
N ASN A 199 16.80 -26.54 -21.70
CA ASN A 199 17.69 -26.60 -22.86
C ASN A 199 17.07 -27.35 -24.05
N ALA A 200 16.16 -28.32 -23.83
CA ALA A 200 15.45 -28.96 -24.93
C ALA A 200 14.53 -27.95 -25.64
N TRP A 201 13.72 -27.21 -24.88
CA TRP A 201 12.84 -26.18 -25.44
C TRP A 201 13.58 -25.01 -26.07
N LEU A 202 14.74 -24.63 -25.52
CA LEU A 202 15.60 -23.62 -26.13
C LEU A 202 16.15 -24.09 -27.49
N ARG A 203 16.56 -25.36 -27.62
CA ARG A 203 16.98 -25.93 -28.91
C ARG A 203 15.83 -26.02 -29.92
N GLU A 204 14.62 -26.26 -29.44
CA GLU A 204 13.40 -26.25 -30.25
C GLU A 204 12.96 -24.83 -30.63
N GLY A 205 13.53 -23.80 -29.99
CA GLY A 205 13.15 -22.39 -30.19
C GLY A 205 11.80 -22.02 -29.56
N THR A 206 11.27 -22.86 -28.67
CA THR A 206 9.95 -22.65 -28.06
C THR A 206 10.04 -21.90 -26.73
N ALA A 207 11.12 -22.04 -25.96
CA ALA A 207 11.33 -21.32 -24.70
C ALA A 207 12.01 -19.96 -24.91
N ALA A 208 11.66 -19.01 -24.05
CA ALA A 208 12.14 -17.63 -24.14
C ALA A 208 13.58 -17.41 -23.65
N GLY A 209 14.11 -18.30 -22.81
CA GLY A 209 15.44 -18.15 -22.19
C GLY A 209 15.49 -17.02 -21.16
N ALA A 210 16.67 -16.76 -20.59
CA ALA A 210 16.79 -15.76 -19.51
C ALA A 210 17.02 -14.32 -20.01
N ALA A 211 17.21 -14.11 -21.33
CA ALA A 211 17.34 -12.77 -21.87
C ALA A 211 16.11 -11.90 -21.62
N GLY A 212 16.37 -10.62 -21.41
CA GLY A 212 15.34 -9.64 -21.06
C GLY A 212 14.87 -9.70 -19.61
N LEU A 213 15.45 -10.56 -18.77
CA LEU A 213 15.20 -10.58 -17.32
C LEU A 213 16.25 -9.75 -16.59
N LEU A 214 15.82 -9.00 -15.58
CA LEU A 214 16.68 -8.29 -14.65
C LEU A 214 16.58 -8.91 -13.24
N TYR A 215 17.74 -9.20 -12.67
CA TYR A 215 17.87 -9.59 -11.27
C TYR A 215 18.18 -8.37 -10.39
N VAL A 216 17.43 -8.20 -9.31
CA VAL A 216 17.61 -7.07 -8.38
C VAL A 216 17.80 -7.56 -6.95
N ASN A 217 19.02 -7.45 -6.43
CA ASN A 217 19.32 -7.64 -5.00
C ASN A 217 19.08 -6.32 -4.24
N ARG A 218 18.42 -6.37 -3.09
CA ARG A 218 18.21 -5.22 -2.19
C ARG A 218 18.60 -5.47 -0.74
N ASP A 219 19.68 -6.22 -0.53
CA ASP A 219 20.26 -6.51 0.79
C ASP A 219 21.79 -6.43 0.81
N ASN A 220 22.39 -5.62 -0.08
CA ASN A 220 23.84 -5.43 -0.24
C ASN A 220 24.60 -6.66 -0.74
N ASP A 221 23.98 -7.46 -1.61
CA ASP A 221 24.63 -8.66 -2.16
C ASP A 221 25.12 -9.63 -1.08
N THR A 222 24.45 -9.62 0.09
CA THR A 222 24.78 -10.55 1.19
C THR A 222 24.60 -12.00 0.77
N GLN A 223 23.73 -12.24 -0.21
CA GLN A 223 23.58 -13.52 -0.90
C GLN A 223 23.85 -13.34 -2.40
N VAL A 224 24.80 -14.12 -2.91
CA VAL A 224 25.16 -14.12 -4.32
C VAL A 224 24.17 -14.96 -5.10
N PHE A 225 23.52 -14.35 -6.10
CA PHE A 225 22.74 -15.06 -7.10
C PHE A 225 23.65 -15.47 -8.25
N ASP A 226 23.64 -16.75 -8.58
CA ASP A 226 24.50 -17.32 -9.60
C ASP A 226 23.93 -17.06 -11.00
N LEU A 227 24.27 -15.89 -11.56
CA LEU A 227 23.89 -15.50 -12.92
C LEU A 227 24.40 -16.47 -13.99
N ALA A 228 25.48 -17.22 -13.74
CA ALA A 228 26.01 -18.15 -14.72
C ALA A 228 25.03 -19.29 -15.03
N ARG A 229 24.12 -19.60 -14.11
CA ARG A 229 23.03 -20.58 -14.33
C ARG A 229 21.94 -20.06 -15.26
N PHE A 230 21.83 -18.74 -15.44
CA PHE A 230 20.79 -18.05 -16.19
C PHE A 230 21.40 -17.14 -17.27
N PRO A 231 22.08 -17.73 -18.28
CA PRO A 231 22.84 -16.97 -19.25
C PRO A 231 21.90 -16.06 -20.07
N GLY A 232 22.26 -14.78 -20.21
CA GLY A 232 21.42 -13.74 -20.79
C GLY A 232 20.62 -12.91 -19.77
N MET A 233 20.59 -13.30 -18.49
CA MET A 233 20.05 -12.47 -17.42
C MET A 233 21.05 -11.37 -17.03
N ALA A 234 20.58 -10.15 -16.76
CA ALA A 234 21.41 -9.09 -16.19
C ALA A 234 21.15 -8.93 -14.68
N ARG A 235 22.13 -8.44 -13.92
CA ARG A 235 21.91 -7.96 -12.54
C ARG A 235 21.96 -6.44 -12.48
N LEU A 236 21.19 -5.87 -11.56
CA LEU A 236 21.28 -4.45 -11.23
C LEU A 236 22.45 -4.20 -10.28
N GLY A 237 23.32 -3.26 -10.65
CA GLY A 237 24.29 -2.64 -9.75
C GLY A 237 23.87 -1.22 -9.37
N TYR A 238 24.44 -0.67 -8.31
CA TYR A 238 24.08 0.64 -7.77
C TYR A 238 25.27 1.59 -7.76
N ALA A 239 25.11 2.79 -8.31
CA ALA A 239 26.13 3.83 -8.20
C ALA A 239 26.29 4.29 -6.74
N PRO A 240 27.46 4.83 -6.34
CA PRO A 240 27.72 5.28 -4.96
C PRO A 240 26.64 6.21 -4.40
N ASP A 241 26.11 7.10 -5.24
CA ASP A 241 25.07 8.06 -4.86
C ASP A 241 23.77 7.40 -4.36
N VAL A 242 23.48 6.19 -4.86
CA VAL A 242 22.34 5.35 -4.46
C VAL A 242 22.63 4.60 -3.16
N THR A 243 23.82 4.00 -3.06
CA THR A 243 24.22 3.21 -1.89
C THR A 243 24.44 4.07 -0.65
N ASP A 244 25.03 5.26 -0.81
CA ASP A 244 25.33 6.19 0.29
C ASP A 244 24.04 6.71 0.94
N ARG A 245 22.97 6.85 0.15
CA ARG A 245 21.61 7.18 0.61
C ARG A 245 20.79 5.98 1.09
N LYS A 246 21.37 4.77 1.07
CA LYS A 246 20.69 3.51 1.43
C LYS A 246 19.46 3.22 0.57
N LEU A 247 19.44 3.71 -0.67
CA LEU A 247 18.35 3.47 -1.62
C LEU A 247 18.49 2.16 -2.38
N SER A 248 19.61 1.45 -2.21
CA SER A 248 19.89 0.13 -2.77
C SER A 248 19.32 -1.02 -1.92
N ILE A 249 18.81 -0.74 -0.71
CA ILE A 249 18.40 -1.77 0.25
C ILE A 249 16.92 -1.70 0.67
N GLY A 250 16.42 -2.78 1.24
CA GLY A 250 15.04 -2.90 1.71
C GLY A 250 14.03 -3.01 0.57
N GLN A 251 12.85 -2.41 0.75
CA GLN A 251 11.74 -2.56 -0.19
C GLN A 251 12.09 -2.00 -1.59
N PRO A 252 11.57 -2.62 -2.67
CA PRO A 252 11.73 -2.11 -4.03
C PRO A 252 11.12 -0.74 -4.20
N ASN A 253 11.83 0.10 -4.95
CA ASN A 253 11.50 1.51 -5.13
C ASN A 253 11.67 1.98 -6.58
N THR A 254 11.84 1.07 -7.54
CA THR A 254 12.24 1.41 -8.92
C THR A 254 11.45 0.61 -9.97
N LEU A 255 10.95 1.29 -11.00
CA LEU A 255 10.45 0.71 -12.26
C LEU A 255 11.56 0.70 -13.32
N PHE A 256 11.59 -0.32 -14.18
CA PHE A 256 12.63 -0.48 -15.20
C PHE A 256 12.04 -0.57 -16.61
N SER A 257 12.66 0.11 -17.58
CA SER A 257 12.26 0.05 -18.99
C SER A 257 13.48 0.03 -19.93
N GLN A 258 13.25 -0.36 -21.18
CA GLN A 258 14.22 -0.23 -22.26
C GLN A 258 13.86 0.93 -23.21
N PRO A 259 14.83 1.50 -23.95
CA PRO A 259 14.55 2.49 -24.98
C PRO A 259 13.61 2.01 -26.09
N GLY A 260 12.79 2.93 -26.60
CA GLY A 260 11.88 2.68 -27.72
C GLY A 260 10.76 1.68 -27.43
N HIS A 261 10.61 1.25 -26.17
CA HIS A 261 9.59 0.30 -25.75
C HIS A 261 8.82 0.88 -24.56
N ASP A 262 7.49 0.93 -24.68
CA ASP A 262 6.60 1.28 -23.56
C ASP A 262 6.51 0.16 -22.52
N ALA A 263 7.01 -1.04 -22.84
CA ALA A 263 6.96 -2.21 -21.99
C ALA A 263 8.01 -2.17 -20.86
N LEU A 264 7.55 -2.41 -19.63
CA LEU A 264 8.41 -2.53 -18.46
C LEU A 264 9.16 -3.86 -18.44
N VAL A 265 10.41 -3.80 -18.00
CA VAL A 265 11.32 -4.95 -17.89
C VAL A 265 10.82 -5.94 -16.85
N PRO A 266 10.78 -7.25 -17.16
CA PRO A 266 10.59 -8.30 -16.17
C PRO A 266 11.71 -8.33 -15.13
N VAL A 267 11.34 -8.15 -13.86
CA VAL A 267 12.27 -8.16 -12.72
C VAL A 267 11.95 -9.29 -11.76
N ILE A 268 13.00 -10.02 -11.36
CA ILE A 268 12.99 -10.88 -10.20
C ILE A 268 13.93 -10.26 -9.17
N GLY A 269 13.41 -9.94 -7.99
CA GLY A 269 14.22 -9.37 -6.94
C GLY A 269 14.02 -10.02 -5.59
N HIS A 270 14.94 -9.74 -4.68
CA HIS A 270 14.77 -10.15 -3.29
C HIS A 270 15.41 -9.15 -2.33
N SER A 271 14.99 -9.23 -1.08
CA SER A 271 15.62 -8.50 0.02
C SER A 271 15.53 -9.30 1.31
N ALA A 272 16.65 -9.81 1.79
CA ALA A 272 16.73 -10.54 3.04
C ALA A 272 16.90 -9.64 4.28
N MET A 273 16.36 -8.42 4.25
CA MET A 273 16.38 -7.52 5.41
C MET A 273 15.10 -7.60 6.24
N GLY A 274 15.19 -7.19 7.51
CA GLY A 274 14.06 -7.02 8.41
C GLY A 274 14.36 -5.97 9.47
N TYR A 275 13.34 -5.48 10.15
CA TYR A 275 13.45 -4.50 11.22
C TYR A 275 13.71 -5.20 12.57
N LEU A 276 14.68 -6.10 12.66
CA LEU A 276 14.73 -7.12 13.73
C LEU A 276 15.17 -6.60 15.11
N ASN A 277 15.90 -5.47 15.16
CA ASN A 277 16.46 -4.91 16.39
C ASN A 277 15.62 -3.73 16.92
N SER A 278 14.31 -3.92 17.05
CA SER A 278 13.37 -2.88 17.49
C SER A 278 12.23 -3.46 18.32
N ALA A 279 11.64 -2.67 19.22
CA ALA A 279 10.38 -3.03 19.87
C ALA A 279 9.24 -3.21 18.84
N TYR A 280 9.37 -2.58 17.67
CA TYR A 280 8.51 -2.72 16.50
C TYR A 280 9.07 -3.73 15.51
N TRP A 281 9.73 -4.79 15.97
CA TRP A 281 10.32 -5.77 15.07
C TRP A 281 9.30 -6.38 14.11
N ARG A 282 9.75 -6.63 12.88
CA ARG A 282 8.98 -7.26 11.80
C ARG A 282 9.86 -7.60 10.62
N SER A 283 9.47 -8.64 9.88
CA SER A 283 9.98 -8.87 8.53
C SER A 283 9.50 -7.76 7.58
N GLN A 284 10.18 -7.62 6.46
CA GLN A 284 9.76 -6.73 5.37
C GLN A 284 8.33 -6.99 4.87
N PRO A 285 7.91 -8.23 4.57
CA PRO A 285 6.56 -8.46 4.06
C PRO A 285 5.47 -8.14 5.10
N ARG A 286 5.72 -8.35 6.41
CA ARG A 286 4.80 -7.87 7.46
C ARG A 286 4.79 -6.34 7.56
N ALA A 287 5.94 -5.67 7.38
CA ALA A 287 6.00 -4.21 7.35
C ALA A 287 5.08 -3.62 6.26
N VAL A 288 5.11 -4.20 5.06
CA VAL A 288 4.22 -3.81 3.96
C VAL A 288 2.76 -3.98 4.34
N CYS A 289 2.41 -5.06 5.05
CA CYS A 289 1.03 -5.31 5.47
C CYS A 289 0.54 -4.35 6.57
N CYS A 290 1.43 -3.63 7.24
CA CYS A 290 1.10 -2.68 8.30
C CYS A 290 1.19 -1.20 7.86
N ASP A 291 1.57 -0.94 6.61
CA ASP A 291 1.81 0.42 6.11
C ASP A 291 1.10 0.62 4.76
N ARG A 292 0.17 1.58 4.73
CA ARG A 292 -0.65 1.85 3.54
C ARG A 292 0.18 2.27 2.34
N GLU A 293 1.18 3.14 2.53
CA GLU A 293 2.00 3.65 1.42
C GLU A 293 2.86 2.54 0.80
N GLN A 294 3.37 1.63 1.63
CA GLN A 294 4.12 0.47 1.16
C GLN A 294 3.22 -0.55 0.46
N ALA A 295 2.01 -0.78 0.98
CA ALA A 295 1.05 -1.72 0.40
C ALA A 295 0.60 -1.31 -1.01
N VAL A 296 0.29 -0.02 -1.24
CA VAL A 296 -0.20 0.47 -2.54
C VAL A 296 0.87 0.43 -3.65
N ARG A 297 2.17 0.41 -3.28
CA ARG A 297 3.26 0.28 -4.25
C ARG A 297 3.40 -1.14 -4.81
N GLN A 298 2.99 -2.17 -4.06
CA GLN A 298 3.21 -3.56 -4.48
C GLN A 298 2.44 -3.95 -5.75
N PRO A 299 1.14 -3.59 -5.94
CA PRO A 299 0.46 -3.83 -7.21
C PRO A 299 1.09 -3.07 -8.39
N ILE A 300 1.64 -1.88 -8.16
CA ILE A 300 2.34 -1.10 -9.21
C ILE A 300 3.56 -1.87 -9.69
N LEU A 301 4.35 -2.42 -8.77
CA LEU A 301 5.51 -3.26 -9.09
C LEU A 301 5.10 -4.56 -9.77
N LEU A 302 4.08 -5.25 -9.25
CA LEU A 302 3.57 -6.50 -9.80
C LEU A 302 3.08 -6.34 -11.24
N LEU A 303 2.21 -5.37 -11.50
CA LEU A 303 1.69 -5.07 -12.84
C LEU A 303 2.77 -4.41 -13.72
N GLY A 304 3.79 -3.82 -13.11
CA GLY A 304 5.01 -3.36 -13.75
C GLY A 304 6.04 -4.46 -14.06
N ASN A 305 5.60 -5.72 -14.11
CA ASN A 305 6.39 -6.92 -14.36
C ASN A 305 7.50 -7.18 -13.32
N GLN A 306 7.29 -6.87 -12.05
CA GLN A 306 8.29 -7.12 -11.00
C GLN A 306 7.72 -7.97 -9.87
N LEU A 307 8.45 -9.02 -9.47
CA LEU A 307 8.09 -9.86 -8.32
C LEU A 307 9.27 -9.97 -7.36
N PHE A 308 8.99 -9.67 -6.08
CA PHE A 308 9.98 -9.71 -5.02
C PHE A 308 9.73 -10.82 -4.00
N PHE A 309 10.82 -11.36 -3.48
CA PHE A 309 10.84 -12.44 -2.51
C PHE A 309 11.48 -11.97 -1.19
N TYR A 310 10.88 -12.37 -0.06
CA TYR A 310 11.33 -11.93 1.25
C TYR A 310 11.25 -13.05 2.29
N PRO A 311 12.26 -13.23 3.15
CA PRO A 311 12.13 -14.09 4.30
C PRO A 311 11.16 -13.49 5.34
N ALA A 312 10.34 -14.35 5.94
CA ALA A 312 9.37 -13.99 6.97
C ALA A 312 10.00 -13.91 8.37
N PHE A 313 11.25 -14.38 8.55
CA PHE A 313 11.93 -14.42 9.84
C PHE A 313 11.06 -15.09 10.93
N SER A 314 10.89 -14.42 12.07
CA SER A 314 10.09 -14.89 13.20
C SER A 314 8.60 -14.57 13.06
N ASP A 315 8.15 -13.92 11.98
CA ASP A 315 6.74 -13.56 11.79
C ASP A 315 5.84 -14.75 11.48
N TYR A 316 6.44 -15.88 11.10
CA TYR A 316 5.70 -17.05 10.68
C TYR A 316 6.45 -18.32 11.10
N THR A 317 6.09 -18.85 12.27
CA THR A 317 6.70 -20.06 12.83
C THR A 317 5.65 -20.94 13.49
N MET A 318 5.91 -22.24 13.62
CA MET A 318 4.95 -23.15 14.28
C MET A 318 4.74 -22.79 15.77
N GLN A 319 5.77 -22.28 16.45
CA GLN A 319 5.68 -21.87 17.85
C GLN A 319 5.06 -20.46 18.01
N GLY A 320 5.45 -19.51 17.15
CA GLY A 320 4.99 -18.12 17.22
C GLY A 320 3.66 -17.86 16.51
N GLY A 321 3.22 -18.78 15.66
CA GLY A 321 2.06 -18.62 14.80
C GLY A 321 2.32 -17.74 13.59
N ASP A 322 1.23 -17.35 12.94
CA ASP A 322 1.14 -16.41 11.83
C ASP A 322 0.86 -15.00 12.37
N LEU A 323 1.83 -14.10 12.22
CA LEU A 323 1.73 -12.70 12.67
C LEU A 323 1.33 -11.73 11.55
N PHE A 324 1.04 -12.21 10.35
CA PHE A 324 0.68 -11.34 9.22
C PHE A 324 -0.75 -10.82 9.35
N PRO A 325 -1.00 -9.51 9.28
CA PRO A 325 -2.37 -8.98 9.27
C PRO A 325 -3.08 -9.16 7.93
N ALA A 326 -2.33 -9.38 6.85
CA ALA A 326 -2.84 -9.54 5.51
C ALA A 326 -2.08 -10.61 4.71
N ASN A 327 -2.78 -11.28 3.78
CA ASN A 327 -2.18 -12.15 2.80
C ASN A 327 -2.08 -11.40 1.45
N MET A 328 -0.87 -11.10 1.03
CA MET A 328 -0.58 -10.25 -0.12
C MET A 328 -0.12 -11.10 -1.31
N PRO A 329 -0.84 -11.11 -2.44
CA PRO A 329 -0.47 -11.93 -3.60
C PRO A 329 0.59 -11.28 -4.52
N CYS A 330 0.96 -10.02 -4.26
CA CYS A 330 1.85 -9.20 -5.07
C CYS A 330 3.35 -9.34 -4.77
N PHE A 331 3.70 -10.09 -3.73
CA PHE A 331 5.06 -10.54 -3.43
C PHE A 331 4.99 -11.96 -2.87
N ILE A 332 6.15 -12.63 -2.74
CA ILE A 332 6.24 -13.95 -2.13
C ILE A 332 7.03 -13.86 -0.82
N ALA A 333 6.33 -13.94 0.30
CA ALA A 333 6.96 -14.15 1.60
C ALA A 333 7.34 -15.63 1.74
N VAL A 334 8.52 -15.90 2.28
CA VAL A 334 9.10 -17.24 2.38
C VAL A 334 9.44 -17.56 3.84
N ALA A 335 9.07 -18.74 4.31
CA ALA A 335 9.35 -19.19 5.66
C ALA A 335 10.85 -19.40 5.85
N GLY A 336 11.42 -18.82 6.89
CA GLY A 336 12.84 -18.95 7.22
C GLY A 336 13.53 -17.60 7.43
N GLN A 337 14.86 -17.67 7.45
CA GLN A 337 15.77 -16.54 7.68
C GLN A 337 16.39 -16.08 6.34
N SER A 338 17.36 -15.16 6.39
CA SER A 338 18.12 -14.76 5.20
C SER A 338 18.63 -15.98 4.40
N GLY A 339 18.40 -15.96 3.09
CA GLY A 339 18.74 -17.04 2.17
C GLY A 339 17.62 -18.06 1.93
N ALA A 340 16.54 -18.03 2.73
CA ALA A 340 15.39 -18.93 2.53
C ALA A 340 14.65 -18.66 1.21
N GLU A 341 14.70 -17.44 0.72
CA GLU A 341 14.10 -16.99 -0.53
C GLU A 341 14.84 -17.48 -1.79
N ARG A 342 16.12 -17.86 -1.70
CA ARG A 342 16.96 -18.21 -2.85
C ARG A 342 16.35 -19.29 -3.76
N PRO A 343 15.84 -20.43 -3.26
CA PRO A 343 15.20 -21.44 -4.11
C PRO A 343 14.00 -20.90 -4.88
N PHE A 344 13.25 -19.95 -4.32
CA PHE A 344 12.11 -19.33 -4.97
C PHE A 344 12.54 -18.33 -6.05
N VAL A 345 13.57 -17.53 -5.79
CA VAL A 345 14.17 -16.62 -6.78
C VAL A 345 14.68 -17.40 -7.99
N GLU A 346 15.41 -18.50 -7.75
CA GLU A 346 15.91 -19.37 -8.81
C GLU A 346 14.77 -20.06 -9.58
N ALA A 347 13.76 -20.55 -8.87
CA ALA A 347 12.58 -21.17 -9.47
C ALA A 347 11.78 -20.19 -10.33
N ALA A 348 11.66 -18.93 -9.91
CA ALA A 348 11.05 -17.85 -10.67
C ALA A 348 11.80 -17.60 -11.98
N ALA A 349 13.13 -17.48 -11.91
CA ALA A 349 13.97 -17.27 -13.09
C ALA A 349 13.89 -18.47 -14.06
N ALA A 350 13.88 -19.69 -13.54
CA ALA A 350 13.71 -20.90 -14.33
C ALA A 350 12.33 -20.93 -15.03
N ALA A 351 11.26 -20.60 -14.31
CA ALA A 351 9.90 -20.56 -14.86
C ALA A 351 9.77 -19.52 -15.98
N LEU A 352 10.28 -18.30 -15.76
CA LEU A 352 10.27 -17.24 -16.78
C LEU A 352 11.16 -17.57 -17.99
N ALA A 353 12.25 -18.30 -17.79
CA ALA A 353 13.09 -18.78 -18.89
C ALA A 353 12.40 -19.90 -19.70
N ALA A 354 11.59 -20.74 -19.03
CA ALA A 354 10.85 -21.83 -19.63
C ALA A 354 9.61 -21.39 -20.40
N MET A 355 8.97 -20.28 -20.02
CA MET A 355 7.79 -19.75 -20.73
C MET A 355 8.05 -19.64 -22.23
N ARG A 356 6.99 -19.86 -23.03
CA ARG A 356 7.08 -19.63 -24.47
C ARG A 356 7.38 -18.18 -24.80
N THR A 357 8.21 -17.94 -25.81
CA THR A 357 8.68 -16.60 -26.20
C THR A 357 7.52 -15.61 -26.40
N GLU A 358 6.55 -15.99 -27.23
CA GLU A 358 5.35 -15.21 -27.54
C GLU A 358 4.44 -15.04 -26.33
N THR A 359 4.31 -16.07 -25.48
CA THR A 359 3.45 -16.03 -24.30
C THR A 359 4.02 -15.10 -23.23
N ARG A 360 5.33 -15.17 -22.98
CA ARG A 360 6.00 -14.28 -22.02
C ARG A 360 5.93 -12.83 -22.47
N ALA A 361 6.16 -12.56 -23.76
CA ALA A 361 6.08 -11.22 -24.32
C ALA A 361 4.66 -10.65 -24.18
N GLU A 362 3.63 -11.44 -24.50
CA GLU A 362 2.23 -11.01 -24.41
C GLU A 362 1.79 -10.77 -22.97
N LEU A 363 2.17 -11.65 -22.04
CA LEU A 363 1.94 -11.45 -20.61
C LEU A 363 2.62 -10.18 -20.10
N ALA A 364 3.88 -9.94 -20.49
CA ALA A 364 4.63 -8.75 -20.07
C ALA A 364 4.00 -7.46 -20.60
N ARG A 365 3.58 -7.46 -21.87
CA ARG A 365 2.93 -6.32 -22.53
C ARG A 365 1.64 -5.90 -21.84
N HIS A 366 0.92 -6.85 -21.24
CA HIS A 366 -0.34 -6.63 -20.54
C HIS A 366 -0.20 -6.49 -19.02
N GLY A 367 1.01 -6.51 -18.46
CA GLY A 367 1.22 -6.49 -17.01
C GLY A 367 0.71 -7.73 -16.29
N LEU A 368 0.57 -8.86 -17.01
CA LEU A 368 0.06 -10.13 -16.50
C LEU A 368 1.17 -11.14 -16.18
N LEU A 369 2.44 -10.82 -16.48
CA LEU A 369 3.55 -11.76 -16.32
C LEU A 369 3.75 -12.20 -14.87
N MET A 370 3.85 -11.24 -13.93
CA MET A 370 4.05 -11.57 -12.53
C MET A 370 2.78 -12.04 -11.81
N PRO A 371 1.56 -11.56 -12.14
CA PRO A 371 0.34 -12.22 -11.71
C PRO A 371 0.28 -13.70 -12.14
N ALA A 372 0.64 -14.01 -13.40
CA ALA A 372 0.70 -15.38 -13.89
C ALA A 372 1.76 -16.19 -13.12
N LEU A 373 2.94 -15.63 -12.86
CA LEU A 373 3.97 -16.31 -12.08
C LEU A 373 3.53 -16.59 -10.63
N SER A 374 2.90 -15.62 -9.97
CA SER A 374 2.32 -15.78 -8.62
C SER A 374 1.25 -16.88 -8.61
N MET A 375 0.37 -16.91 -9.62
CA MET A 375 -0.60 -17.98 -9.81
C MET A 375 0.07 -19.35 -9.98
N LEU A 376 1.11 -19.44 -10.80
CA LEU A 376 1.83 -20.68 -11.08
C LEU A 376 2.56 -21.22 -9.85
N PHE A 377 3.18 -20.37 -9.03
CA PHE A 377 3.77 -20.78 -7.74
C PHE A 377 2.74 -21.47 -6.86
N ARG A 378 1.53 -20.90 -6.76
CA ARG A 378 0.42 -21.43 -5.97
C ARG A 378 -0.09 -22.76 -6.55
N ALA A 379 -0.29 -22.82 -7.87
CA ALA A 379 -0.80 -24.00 -8.57
C ALA A 379 0.19 -25.18 -8.62
N SER A 380 1.47 -24.92 -8.33
CA SER A 380 2.56 -25.90 -8.40
C SER A 380 3.03 -26.39 -7.04
N LEU A 381 2.40 -25.99 -5.93
CA LEU A 381 2.79 -26.48 -4.61
C LEU A 381 2.60 -28.01 -4.52
N LYS A 382 3.56 -28.69 -3.87
CA LYS A 382 3.50 -30.15 -3.61
C LYS A 382 2.28 -30.57 -2.79
N THR A 383 1.70 -29.64 -2.05
CA THR A 383 0.50 -29.86 -1.23
C THR A 383 -0.77 -30.04 -2.06
N LEU A 384 -0.77 -29.60 -3.33
CA LEU A 384 -1.94 -29.70 -4.20
C LEU A 384 -1.93 -31.01 -5.00
N ARG A 385 -3.00 -31.79 -4.83
CA ARG A 385 -3.21 -33.07 -5.53
C ARG A 385 -4.15 -32.90 -6.71
N ASP A 386 -5.19 -32.10 -6.54
CA ASP A 386 -6.24 -31.88 -7.53
C ASP A 386 -6.33 -30.42 -7.96
N ARG A 387 -6.84 -30.18 -9.18
CA ARG A 387 -7.05 -28.81 -9.70
C ARG A 387 -7.93 -27.96 -8.79
N ARG A 388 -8.89 -28.57 -8.11
CA ARG A 388 -9.82 -27.89 -7.18
C ARG A 388 -9.16 -27.43 -5.89
N ASP A 389 -8.01 -27.99 -5.50
CA ASP A 389 -7.26 -27.55 -4.32
C ASP A 389 -6.82 -26.09 -4.46
N TYR A 390 -6.70 -25.59 -5.70
CA TYR A 390 -6.46 -24.17 -5.99
C TYR A 390 -7.54 -23.24 -5.42
N LEU A 391 -8.75 -23.72 -5.17
CA LEU A 391 -9.85 -22.93 -4.60
C LEU A 391 -9.91 -23.01 -3.07
N THR A 392 -8.82 -23.43 -2.41
CA THR A 392 -8.72 -23.61 -0.97
C THR A 392 -7.49 -22.91 -0.39
N GLY A 393 -7.44 -22.71 0.93
CA GLY A 393 -6.28 -22.13 1.62
C GLY A 393 -4.95 -22.86 1.37
N LEU A 394 -4.97 -24.15 1.00
CA LEU A 394 -3.75 -24.94 0.74
C LEU A 394 -2.90 -24.36 -0.40
N ALA A 395 -3.53 -23.77 -1.41
CA ALA A 395 -2.85 -23.11 -2.53
C ALA A 395 -2.47 -21.66 -2.21
N HIS A 396 -3.06 -21.08 -1.16
CA HIS A 396 -3.00 -19.65 -0.88
C HIS A 396 -2.37 -19.31 0.48
N PRO A 397 -1.18 -19.85 0.81
CA PRO A 397 -0.53 -19.48 2.06
C PRO A 397 -0.10 -18.01 2.03
N ALA A 398 -0.08 -17.37 3.20
CA ALA A 398 0.50 -16.04 3.37
C ALA A 398 2.04 -16.08 3.31
N VAL A 399 2.64 -17.21 3.69
CA VAL A 399 4.08 -17.46 3.65
C VAL A 399 4.34 -18.83 3.02
N PHE A 400 5.13 -18.86 1.97
CA PHE A 400 5.50 -20.06 1.23
C PHE A 400 6.62 -20.82 1.96
N ASP A 401 6.59 -22.15 1.91
CA ASP A 401 7.60 -23.01 2.52
C ASP A 401 8.42 -23.71 1.43
N GLY A 402 9.76 -23.59 1.50
CA GLY A 402 10.68 -24.18 0.52
C GLY A 402 10.57 -25.70 0.41
N SER A 403 10.17 -26.41 1.47
CA SER A 403 9.93 -27.86 1.43
C SER A 403 8.78 -28.25 0.47
N ARG A 404 7.84 -27.33 0.25
CA ARG A 404 6.62 -27.52 -0.56
C ARG A 404 6.75 -26.99 -1.99
N LEU A 405 7.87 -26.33 -2.32
CA LEU A 405 8.17 -25.87 -3.66
C LEU A 405 8.45 -27.05 -4.59
N ASP A 406 7.73 -27.12 -5.71
CA ASP A 406 7.98 -28.05 -6.82
C ASP A 406 8.39 -27.26 -8.07
N THR A 407 9.70 -27.02 -8.20
CA THR A 407 10.24 -26.22 -9.32
C THR A 407 10.02 -26.90 -10.66
N ALA A 408 10.09 -28.24 -10.73
CA ALA A 408 9.87 -28.97 -11.97
C ALA A 408 8.42 -28.80 -12.45
N ARG A 409 7.43 -28.97 -11.56
CA ARG A 409 6.02 -28.73 -11.88
C ARG A 409 5.76 -27.27 -12.28
N LEU A 410 6.41 -26.32 -11.60
CA LEU A 410 6.32 -24.89 -11.92
C LEU A 410 6.84 -24.59 -13.33
N VAL A 411 8.02 -25.11 -13.69
CA VAL A 411 8.66 -24.91 -14.99
C VAL A 411 7.84 -25.53 -16.13
N GLU A 412 7.32 -26.75 -15.94
CA GLU A 412 6.43 -27.38 -16.92
C GLU A 412 5.12 -26.59 -17.10
N ALA A 413 4.51 -26.14 -16.00
CA ALA A 413 3.28 -25.35 -16.06
C ALA A 413 3.51 -23.98 -16.74
N ALA A 414 4.67 -23.35 -16.50
CA ALA A 414 5.05 -22.10 -17.15
C ALA A 414 5.23 -22.26 -18.66
N HIS A 415 5.91 -23.33 -19.10
CA HIS A 415 6.06 -23.62 -20.53
C HIS A 415 4.75 -24.01 -21.20
N ALA A 416 3.84 -24.67 -20.47
CA ALA A 416 2.55 -25.12 -21.00
C ALA A 416 1.61 -23.97 -21.39
N LEU A 417 1.75 -22.78 -20.79
CA LEU A 417 0.95 -21.61 -21.13
C LEU A 417 1.11 -21.21 -22.61
N THR A 418 0.01 -20.82 -23.23
CA THR A 418 -0.05 -20.29 -24.60
C THR A 418 -0.71 -18.91 -24.60
N THR A 419 -0.59 -18.17 -25.70
CA THR A 419 -1.29 -16.89 -25.89
C THR A 419 -2.81 -17.01 -25.93
N ASN A 420 -3.37 -18.21 -26.15
CA ASN A 420 -4.81 -18.46 -26.06
C ASN A 420 -5.28 -18.75 -24.63
N ASP A 421 -4.35 -19.12 -23.75
CA ASP A 421 -4.60 -19.61 -22.38
C ASP A 421 -4.00 -18.69 -21.31
N LEU A 422 -3.93 -17.39 -21.60
CA LEU A 422 -3.41 -16.41 -20.64
C LEU A 422 -4.27 -16.42 -19.35
N PRO A 423 -3.64 -16.51 -18.17
CA PRO A 423 -4.33 -16.40 -16.89
C PRO A 423 -5.13 -15.09 -16.80
N PRO A 424 -6.40 -15.14 -16.37
CA PRO A 424 -7.15 -13.91 -16.10
C PRO A 424 -6.56 -13.15 -14.91
N LEU A 425 -6.92 -11.88 -14.79
CA LEU A 425 -6.69 -11.06 -13.61
C LEU A 425 -8.03 -10.67 -12.99
N VAL A 426 -8.14 -10.82 -11.67
CA VAL A 426 -9.27 -10.32 -10.89
C VAL A 426 -8.81 -9.11 -10.10
N LEU A 427 -9.58 -8.04 -10.15
CA LEU A 427 -9.40 -6.85 -9.33
C LEU A 427 -10.60 -6.68 -8.40
N ILE A 428 -10.36 -6.25 -7.15
CA ILE A 428 -11.40 -5.97 -6.17
C ILE A 428 -11.33 -4.52 -5.69
N ASP A 429 -12.49 -3.97 -5.36
CA ASP A 429 -12.63 -2.64 -4.77
C ASP A 429 -13.76 -2.66 -3.73
N VAL A 430 -13.53 -2.06 -2.55
CA VAL A 430 -14.55 -1.97 -1.50
C VAL A 430 -15.41 -0.73 -1.76
N ARG A 431 -16.69 -0.94 -2.10
CA ARG A 431 -17.64 0.15 -2.37
C ARG A 431 -18.24 0.73 -1.10
N ARG A 432 -18.48 -0.14 -0.12
CA ARG A 432 -19.06 0.23 1.17
C ARG A 432 -18.65 -0.78 2.23
N GLU A 433 -18.51 -0.33 3.45
CA GLU A 433 -18.33 -1.21 4.60
C GLU A 433 -19.05 -0.69 5.84
N THR A 434 -19.15 -1.54 6.87
CA THR A 434 -19.70 -1.12 8.16
C THR A 434 -18.84 -0.01 8.77
N PRO A 435 -19.39 1.20 8.99
CA PRO A 435 -18.60 2.32 9.53
C PRO A 435 -18.30 2.08 11.01
N MET A 436 -17.07 2.38 11.44
CA MET A 436 -16.62 2.29 12.83
C MET A 436 -16.02 3.62 13.27
N ARG A 437 -16.41 4.12 14.45
CA ARG A 437 -15.91 5.38 15.02
C ARG A 437 -14.88 5.09 16.11
N ALA A 438 -13.68 5.61 15.95
CA ALA A 438 -12.67 5.62 16.99
C ALA A 438 -13.19 6.35 18.25
N GLY A 439 -12.87 5.82 19.43
CA GLY A 439 -13.31 6.36 20.71
C GLY A 439 -14.72 5.96 21.15
N LEU A 440 -15.52 5.37 20.26
CA LEU A 440 -16.89 4.92 20.56
C LEU A 440 -17.09 3.44 20.22
N ASP A 441 -16.92 3.10 18.94
CA ASP A 441 -17.09 1.71 18.48
C ASP A 441 -15.85 0.87 18.79
N PHE A 442 -14.67 1.49 18.92
CA PHE A 442 -13.44 0.86 19.39
C PHE A 442 -12.47 1.85 20.05
N PHE A 443 -11.50 1.33 20.80
CA PHE A 443 -10.50 2.11 21.53
C PHE A 443 -9.10 1.67 21.11
N ASP A 444 -8.39 2.52 20.36
CA ASP A 444 -7.03 2.29 19.89
C ASP A 444 -6.38 3.61 19.47
N MET A 445 -5.12 3.57 19.03
CA MET A 445 -4.42 4.69 18.39
C MET A 445 -4.78 4.87 16.92
N ALA A 446 -5.38 3.85 16.29
CA ALA A 446 -5.83 3.92 14.91
C ALA A 446 -7.15 4.70 14.82
N ASP A 447 -7.32 5.48 13.75
CA ASP A 447 -8.57 6.23 13.51
C ASP A 447 -9.62 5.39 12.76
N SER A 448 -9.23 4.22 12.22
CA SER A 448 -10.14 3.32 11.51
C SER A 448 -9.72 1.85 11.62
N GLU A 449 -10.56 0.96 11.09
CA GLU A 449 -10.25 -0.46 10.88
C GLU A 449 -9.50 -0.72 9.56
N GLN A 450 -9.34 0.29 8.69
CA GLN A 450 -8.69 0.15 7.40
C GLN A 450 -7.16 0.16 7.55
N LEU A 451 -6.50 -0.92 7.10
CA LEU A 451 -5.05 -0.92 6.91
C LEU A 451 -4.70 -0.38 5.52
N PHE A 452 -5.24 -1.01 4.48
CA PHE A 452 -5.07 -0.58 3.10
C PHE A 452 -6.16 -1.14 2.19
N ASP A 453 -6.35 -0.46 1.06
CA ASP A 453 -7.10 -0.96 -0.10
C ASP A 453 -6.16 -0.93 -1.29
N THR A 454 -6.04 -2.07 -1.97
CA THR A 454 -5.37 -2.17 -3.26
C THR A 454 -6.24 -3.00 -4.21
N PRO A 455 -6.04 -2.89 -5.54
CA PRO A 455 -6.83 -3.64 -6.51
C PRO A 455 -6.74 -5.17 -6.39
N VAL A 456 -5.70 -5.72 -5.73
CA VAL A 456 -5.50 -7.18 -5.61
C VAL A 456 -5.50 -7.65 -4.15
N ALA A 457 -5.49 -6.74 -3.18
CA ALA A 457 -5.50 -7.07 -1.77
C ALA A 457 -6.11 -5.94 -0.93
N VAL A 458 -7.03 -6.30 -0.05
CA VAL A 458 -7.74 -5.40 0.87
C VAL A 458 -7.51 -5.92 2.29
N ALA A 459 -7.17 -5.05 3.24
CA ALA A 459 -6.89 -5.47 4.61
C ALA A 459 -7.60 -4.61 5.66
N ARG A 460 -8.15 -5.28 6.67
CA ARG A 460 -8.82 -4.68 7.83
C ARG A 460 -8.30 -5.27 9.14
N VAL A 461 -8.32 -4.47 10.20
CA VAL A 461 -8.19 -4.95 11.58
C VAL A 461 -9.56 -4.87 12.25
N PHE A 462 -10.04 -5.98 12.78
CA PHE A 462 -11.31 -6.05 13.48
C PHE A 462 -11.16 -5.49 14.90
N ARG A 463 -11.58 -4.23 15.12
CA ARG A 463 -11.47 -3.49 16.38
C ARG A 463 -12.81 -3.25 17.05
N GLY A 464 -13.80 -2.87 16.27
CA GLY A 464 -15.13 -2.44 16.70
C GLY A 464 -15.89 -3.49 17.50
N ILE A 465 -16.71 -3.04 18.46
CA ILE A 465 -17.44 -3.89 19.42
C ILE A 465 -18.43 -4.85 18.75
N ALA A 466 -19.06 -4.43 17.64
CA ALA A 466 -20.07 -5.22 16.95
C ALA A 466 -19.49 -6.57 16.46
N ARG A 467 -20.28 -7.65 16.57
CA ARG A 467 -19.83 -9.02 16.25
C ARG A 467 -19.49 -9.21 14.77
N THR A 468 -20.09 -8.44 13.88
CA THR A 468 -20.00 -8.64 12.43
C THR A 468 -19.52 -7.39 11.71
N ARG A 469 -18.86 -7.59 10.57
CA ARG A 469 -18.60 -6.56 9.57
C ARG A 469 -19.18 -6.99 8.24
N THR A 470 -19.71 -6.02 7.51
CA THR A 470 -20.24 -6.21 6.17
C THR A 470 -19.45 -5.33 5.22
N TYR A 471 -19.02 -5.91 4.11
CA TYR A 471 -18.29 -5.28 3.02
C TYR A 471 -19.06 -5.50 1.72
N GLU A 472 -19.32 -4.44 0.98
CA GLU A 472 -19.81 -4.51 -0.38
C GLU A 472 -18.60 -4.37 -1.31
N ILE A 473 -18.26 -5.46 -2.00
CA ILE A 473 -17.03 -5.58 -2.77
C ILE A 473 -17.40 -5.74 -4.24
N HIS A 474 -16.79 -4.91 -5.07
CA HIS A 474 -16.87 -4.98 -6.51
C HIS A 474 -15.70 -5.80 -7.05
N ALA A 475 -15.98 -6.89 -7.77
CA ALA A 475 -14.97 -7.71 -8.42
C ALA A 475 -15.03 -7.54 -9.94
N GLN A 476 -13.88 -7.31 -10.57
CA GLN A 476 -13.74 -7.13 -12.01
C GLN A 476 -12.81 -8.19 -12.59
N CYS A 477 -13.21 -8.77 -13.71
CA CYS A 477 -12.34 -9.57 -14.56
C CYS A 477 -12.66 -9.25 -16.01
N ALA A 478 -11.65 -8.84 -16.79
CA ALA A 478 -11.84 -8.48 -18.19
C ALA A 478 -12.15 -9.69 -19.10
N ARG A 479 -11.83 -10.91 -18.63
CA ARG A 479 -12.01 -12.14 -19.42
C ARG A 479 -13.46 -12.61 -19.30
N ALA A 480 -14.23 -12.47 -20.39
CA ALA A 480 -15.68 -12.73 -20.39
C ALA A 480 -16.06 -14.20 -20.14
N ASP A 481 -15.18 -15.15 -20.44
CA ASP A 481 -15.41 -16.58 -20.20
C ASP A 481 -14.99 -17.05 -18.80
N ALA A 482 -14.45 -16.15 -17.97
CA ALA A 482 -14.00 -16.49 -16.64
C ALA A 482 -15.17 -16.53 -15.63
N ARG A 483 -15.19 -17.60 -14.83
CA ARG A 483 -16.10 -17.72 -13.68
C ARG A 483 -15.43 -17.19 -12.43
N LEU A 484 -16.08 -16.29 -11.71
CA LEU A 484 -15.60 -15.81 -10.41
C LEU A 484 -16.01 -16.77 -9.27
N HIS A 485 -15.03 -17.11 -8.44
CA HIS A 485 -15.19 -17.89 -7.21
C HIS A 485 -14.91 -17.00 -6.01
N TRP A 486 -15.83 -17.01 -5.05
CA TRP A 486 -15.67 -16.39 -3.74
C TRP A 486 -15.46 -17.51 -2.73
N VAL A 487 -14.28 -17.55 -2.09
CA VAL A 487 -13.88 -18.67 -1.24
C VAL A 487 -13.28 -18.16 0.06
N VAL A 488 -13.61 -18.83 1.17
CA VAL A 488 -12.89 -18.64 2.43
C VAL A 488 -11.61 -19.47 2.33
N LEU A 489 -10.47 -18.79 2.22
CA LEU A 489 -9.15 -19.43 2.12
C LEU A 489 -8.67 -19.83 3.51
N HIS A 490 -8.76 -18.91 4.47
CA HIS A 490 -8.47 -19.13 5.89
C HIS A 490 -9.60 -18.55 6.73
N GLY A 491 -10.11 -19.30 7.71
CA GLY A 491 -11.22 -18.88 8.54
C GLY A 491 -12.22 -19.99 8.78
N ASP A 492 -13.23 -19.70 9.60
CA ASP A 492 -14.40 -20.55 9.78
C ASP A 492 -15.46 -20.18 8.73
N PRO A 493 -15.76 -21.05 7.74
CA PRO A 493 -16.76 -20.76 6.72
C PRO A 493 -18.15 -20.50 7.28
N ALA A 494 -18.50 -21.03 8.47
CA ALA A 494 -19.79 -20.78 9.09
C ALA A 494 -19.96 -19.34 9.59
N LYS A 495 -18.86 -18.58 9.69
CA LYS A 495 -18.82 -17.18 10.12
C LYS A 495 -18.68 -16.19 8.96
N VAL A 496 -18.70 -16.67 7.72
CA VAL A 496 -18.59 -15.85 6.52
C VAL A 496 -19.77 -16.13 5.60
N THR A 497 -20.47 -15.09 5.19
CA THR A 497 -21.60 -15.20 4.26
C THR A 497 -21.38 -14.35 3.03
N PHE A 498 -21.70 -14.91 1.86
CA PHE A 498 -21.62 -14.26 0.56
C PHE A 498 -23.05 -14.03 0.03
N THR A 499 -23.43 -12.77 -0.17
CA THR A 499 -24.74 -12.40 -0.73
C THR A 499 -24.52 -11.63 -2.03
N PRO A 500 -24.73 -12.24 -3.21
CA PRO A 500 -24.55 -11.55 -4.48
C PRO A 500 -25.61 -10.45 -4.64
N SER A 501 -25.24 -9.34 -5.27
CA SER A 501 -26.20 -8.29 -5.59
C SER A 501 -27.19 -8.75 -6.66
N LEU A 502 -28.48 -8.42 -6.45
CA LEU A 502 -29.55 -8.75 -7.39
C LEU A 502 -29.51 -7.89 -8.67
N THR A 503 -28.88 -6.73 -8.62
CA THR A 503 -28.87 -5.74 -9.72
C THR A 503 -27.51 -5.55 -10.37
N ASN A 504 -26.43 -6.06 -9.75
CA ASN A 504 -25.09 -5.97 -10.29
C ASN A 504 -24.30 -7.25 -10.00
N ALA A 505 -24.09 -8.07 -11.03
CA ALA A 505 -23.38 -9.35 -10.89
C ALA A 505 -21.90 -9.21 -10.47
N ALA A 506 -21.32 -8.01 -10.58
CA ALA A 506 -19.95 -7.73 -10.12
C ALA A 506 -19.88 -7.34 -8.64
N LEU A 507 -21.01 -7.10 -7.96
CA LEU A 507 -21.06 -6.76 -6.54
C LEU A 507 -21.41 -7.96 -5.67
N MET A 508 -20.63 -8.14 -4.60
CA MET A 508 -20.84 -9.14 -3.56
C MET A 508 -20.87 -8.47 -2.19
N THR A 509 -21.91 -8.74 -1.41
CA THR A 509 -21.92 -8.40 0.01
C THR A 509 -21.32 -9.55 0.81
N VAL A 510 -20.19 -9.29 1.44
CA VAL A 510 -19.46 -10.23 2.31
C VAL A 510 -19.67 -9.82 3.75
N THR A 511 -20.27 -10.69 4.57
CA THR A 511 -20.38 -10.48 6.01
C THR A 511 -19.49 -11.44 6.76
N VAL A 512 -18.69 -10.93 7.69
CA VAL A 512 -17.72 -11.69 8.48
C VAL A 512 -17.98 -11.45 9.96
N ALA A 513 -18.20 -12.54 10.71
CA ALA A 513 -18.32 -12.50 12.16
C ALA A 513 -16.95 -12.61 12.86
N HIS A 514 -16.91 -12.20 14.12
CA HIS A 514 -15.70 -12.25 14.93
C HIS A 514 -15.08 -13.66 15.03
N HIS A 515 -13.78 -13.76 14.77
CA HIS A 515 -12.99 -14.97 14.95
C HIS A 515 -12.06 -14.80 16.16
N ALA A 516 -12.16 -15.73 17.12
CA ALA A 516 -11.07 -15.97 18.04
C ALA A 516 -9.89 -16.58 17.27
N PRO A 517 -8.64 -16.49 17.75
CA PRO A 517 -7.51 -17.14 17.09
C PRO A 517 -7.81 -18.63 16.84
N PHE A 518 -7.38 -19.15 15.70
CA PHE A 518 -7.72 -20.50 15.21
C PHE A 518 -6.56 -21.13 14.45
N ASP A 519 -6.60 -22.46 14.25
CA ASP A 519 -5.56 -23.17 13.53
C ASP A 519 -5.99 -23.39 12.07
N THR A 520 -5.16 -22.94 11.13
CA THR A 520 -5.37 -23.14 9.69
C THR A 520 -4.50 -24.27 9.15
N PRO A 521 -5.01 -25.17 8.28
CA PRO A 521 -4.20 -26.23 7.70
C PRO A 521 -3.13 -25.67 6.77
N LEU A 522 -1.92 -26.22 6.88
CA LEU A 522 -0.80 -25.93 6.01
C LEU A 522 -0.59 -27.06 4.99
N ASP A 523 -0.88 -28.28 5.39
CA ASP A 523 -1.01 -29.49 4.57
C ASP A 523 -1.93 -30.49 5.29
N SER A 524 -1.83 -31.79 4.96
CA SER A 524 -2.64 -32.83 5.59
C SER A 524 -2.38 -33.01 7.08
N ASP A 525 -1.18 -32.71 7.56
CA ASP A 525 -0.69 -33.11 8.88
C ASP A 525 -0.26 -31.93 9.75
N THR A 526 -0.04 -30.76 9.14
CA THR A 526 0.45 -29.56 9.82
C THR A 526 -0.57 -28.44 9.80
N ARG A 527 -0.64 -27.70 10.91
CA ARG A 527 -1.52 -26.54 11.09
C ARG A 527 -0.76 -25.42 11.78
N ILE A 528 -1.07 -24.17 11.45
CA ILE A 528 -0.49 -23.00 12.12
C ILE A 528 -1.59 -22.18 12.79
N ARG A 529 -1.28 -21.64 13.97
CA ARG A 529 -2.13 -20.70 14.67
C ARG A 529 -2.14 -19.36 13.95
N THR A 530 -3.31 -18.84 13.63
CA THR A 530 -3.50 -17.53 13.01
C THR A 530 -4.64 -16.76 13.66
N CYS A 531 -4.64 -15.45 13.45
CA CYS A 531 -5.73 -14.55 13.83
C CYS A 531 -6.30 -13.82 12.60
N ARG A 532 -6.02 -14.30 11.38
CA ARG A 532 -6.43 -13.65 10.14
C ARG A 532 -7.39 -14.55 9.36
N VAL A 533 -8.50 -13.96 8.91
CA VAL A 533 -9.38 -14.56 7.89
C VAL A 533 -8.97 -14.04 6.53
N ASP A 534 -8.83 -14.95 5.56
CA ASP A 534 -8.54 -14.62 4.17
C ASP A 534 -9.71 -15.09 3.29
N ILE A 535 -10.25 -14.18 2.49
CA ILE A 535 -11.31 -14.43 1.52
C ILE A 535 -10.75 -14.16 0.12
N GLY A 536 -10.70 -15.17 -0.72
CA GLY A 536 -10.19 -15.10 -2.09
C GLY A 536 -11.30 -14.88 -3.10
N VAL A 537 -11.04 -14.01 -4.07
CA VAL A 537 -11.78 -13.89 -5.33
C VAL A 537 -10.89 -14.39 -6.46
N ILE A 538 -11.29 -15.50 -7.09
CA ILE A 538 -10.48 -16.21 -8.09
C ILE A 538 -11.29 -16.37 -9.36
N ALA A 539 -10.73 -16.00 -10.51
CA ALA A 539 -11.30 -16.30 -11.82
C ALA A 539 -10.84 -17.68 -12.28
N GLU A 540 -11.77 -18.53 -12.71
CA GLU A 540 -11.51 -19.83 -13.34
C GLU A 540 -11.87 -19.76 -14.83
N THR A 541 -10.97 -20.23 -15.69
CA THR A 541 -11.23 -20.48 -17.11
C THR A 541 -11.18 -21.98 -17.38
N ALA A 542 -11.45 -22.41 -18.61
CA ALA A 542 -11.35 -23.82 -18.98
C ALA A 542 -9.94 -24.39 -18.69
N THR A 543 -8.88 -23.59 -18.86
CA THR A 543 -7.49 -24.05 -18.85
C THR A 543 -6.70 -23.59 -17.62
N THR A 544 -7.10 -22.50 -16.95
CA THR A 544 -6.29 -21.91 -15.88
C THR A 544 -7.12 -21.17 -14.82
N PHE A 545 -6.45 -20.61 -13.82
CA PHE A 545 -7.01 -19.72 -12.81
C PHE A 545 -6.32 -18.36 -12.85
N SER A 546 -6.91 -17.33 -12.23
CA SER A 546 -6.19 -16.11 -11.88
C SER A 546 -5.35 -16.32 -10.62
N MET A 547 -4.36 -15.44 -10.44
CA MET A 547 -3.90 -15.08 -9.09
C MET A 547 -5.12 -14.61 -8.26
N PRO A 548 -5.23 -14.96 -6.97
CA PRO A 548 -6.35 -14.49 -6.16
C PRO A 548 -6.26 -12.97 -5.93
N ALA A 549 -7.40 -12.30 -5.93
CA ALA A 549 -7.56 -11.05 -5.19
C ALA A 549 -8.05 -11.38 -3.78
N ILE A 550 -7.47 -10.79 -2.72
CA ILE A 550 -7.69 -11.24 -1.35
C ILE A 550 -8.25 -10.13 -0.45
N LEU A 551 -9.34 -10.40 0.27
CA LEU A 551 -9.76 -9.64 1.44
C LEU A 551 -9.24 -10.34 2.70
N SER A 552 -8.40 -9.64 3.46
CA SER A 552 -7.87 -10.10 4.74
C SER A 552 -8.47 -9.32 5.91
N ILE A 553 -8.89 -10.03 6.95
CA ILE A 553 -9.40 -9.44 8.20
C ILE A 553 -8.61 -10.02 9.35
N CYS A 554 -7.79 -9.19 9.99
CA CYS A 554 -7.01 -9.53 11.16
C CYS A 554 -7.81 -9.26 12.43
N PHE A 555 -7.94 -10.26 13.29
CA PHE A 555 -8.58 -10.17 14.59
C PHE A 555 -7.50 -9.97 15.66
N LEU A 556 -7.76 -9.06 16.60
CA LEU A 556 -6.81 -8.74 17.64
C LEU A 556 -6.75 -9.89 18.66
N ALA A 557 -5.55 -10.43 18.86
CA ALA A 557 -5.32 -11.53 19.79
C ALA A 557 -5.03 -11.06 21.21
N ASN A 558 -4.82 -9.75 21.43
CA ASN A 558 -4.59 -9.15 22.74
C ASN A 558 -5.89 -8.86 23.52
N GLU A 559 -6.98 -9.52 23.17
CA GLU A 559 -8.30 -9.30 23.77
C GLU A 559 -9.12 -10.58 23.76
N TYR A 560 -10.03 -10.71 24.73
CA TYR A 560 -11.04 -11.76 24.79
C TYR A 560 -12.42 -11.15 24.59
N ARG A 561 -13.25 -11.76 23.72
CA ARG A 561 -14.60 -11.26 23.43
C ARG A 561 -15.66 -12.31 23.69
N LEU A 562 -16.79 -11.88 24.26
CA LEU A 562 -17.99 -12.68 24.45
C LEU A 562 -19.18 -11.99 23.82
N TYR A 563 -19.99 -12.76 23.09
CA TYR A 563 -21.21 -12.32 22.45
C TYR A 563 -22.37 -13.22 22.89
N THR A 564 -23.57 -12.66 22.95
CA THR A 564 -24.81 -13.42 23.04
C THR A 564 -25.04 -14.27 21.78
N ASP A 565 -25.97 -15.23 21.85
CA ASP A 565 -26.35 -16.07 20.71
C ASP A 565 -26.86 -15.22 19.53
N ASP A 566 -27.62 -14.16 19.82
CA ASP A 566 -28.11 -13.18 18.84
C ASP A 566 -27.06 -12.14 18.41
N GLY A 567 -25.83 -12.23 18.94
CA GLY A 567 -24.68 -11.49 18.45
C GLY A 567 -24.41 -10.13 19.09
N ARG A 568 -25.17 -9.75 20.13
CA ARG A 568 -24.87 -8.55 20.94
C ARG A 568 -23.59 -8.74 21.77
N PRO A 569 -22.66 -7.76 21.81
CA PRO A 569 -21.47 -7.85 22.63
C PRO A 569 -21.82 -7.90 24.12
N GLN A 570 -21.21 -8.83 24.87
CA GLN A 570 -21.38 -8.92 26.33
C GLN A 570 -20.13 -8.43 27.05
N VAL A 571 -18.96 -8.88 26.59
CA VAL A 571 -17.67 -8.58 27.23
C VAL A 571 -16.61 -8.37 26.17
N ILE A 572 -15.75 -7.37 26.36
CA ILE A 572 -14.42 -7.31 25.76
C ILE A 572 -13.41 -7.10 26.88
N ASP A 573 -12.54 -8.09 27.08
CA ASP A 573 -11.54 -8.11 28.15
C ASP A 573 -10.15 -7.97 27.54
N TYR A 574 -9.58 -6.77 27.66
CA TYR A 574 -8.23 -6.46 27.18
C TYR A 574 -7.14 -6.94 28.15
N THR A 575 -7.52 -7.42 29.35
CA THR A 575 -6.57 -7.98 30.33
C THR A 575 -6.31 -9.47 30.11
N ARG A 576 -7.04 -10.10 29.17
CA ARG A 576 -6.98 -11.53 28.86
C ARG A 576 -6.60 -11.76 27.40
N PRO A 577 -5.31 -11.60 27.03
CA PRO A 577 -4.85 -11.90 25.68
C PRO A 577 -5.04 -13.40 25.36
N GLN A 578 -5.44 -13.69 24.13
CA GLN A 578 -5.63 -15.04 23.57
C GLN A 578 -4.41 -15.55 22.78
N ALA A 579 -3.38 -14.71 22.59
CA ALA A 579 -2.09 -15.11 22.04
C ALA A 579 -0.94 -14.37 22.76
N GLY A 580 0.28 -14.90 22.63
CA GLY A 580 1.46 -14.32 23.29
C GLY A 580 1.96 -13.00 22.69
N TYR A 581 1.53 -12.64 21.48
CA TYR A 581 1.98 -11.43 20.79
C TYR A 581 0.88 -10.82 19.93
N THR A 582 0.85 -9.49 19.84
CA THR A 582 0.08 -8.71 18.88
C THR A 582 0.97 -7.57 18.42
N ASP A 583 1.00 -7.31 17.11
CA ASP A 583 1.86 -6.28 16.54
C ASP A 583 1.48 -4.90 17.11
N PRO A 584 2.42 -4.15 17.70
CA PRO A 584 2.15 -2.85 18.28
C PRO A 584 1.74 -1.77 17.26
N LEU A 585 1.98 -1.97 15.96
CA LEU A 585 1.40 -1.09 14.92
C LEU A 585 -0.06 -1.43 14.61
N LEU A 586 -0.49 -2.67 14.91
CA LEU A 586 -1.87 -3.06 14.75
C LEU A 586 -2.68 -2.67 15.97
N SER A 587 -2.20 -2.85 17.20
CA SER A 587 -2.95 -2.41 18.37
C SER A 587 -2.04 -2.20 19.56
N VAL A 588 -2.31 -1.15 20.33
CA VAL A 588 -1.60 -0.90 21.59
C VAL A 588 -2.26 -1.66 22.75
N THR A 589 -1.47 -1.94 23.78
CA THR A 589 -1.95 -2.65 24.97
C THR A 589 -2.99 -1.82 25.71
N ARG A 590 -4.06 -2.48 26.15
CA ARG A 590 -5.17 -1.91 26.92
C ARG A 590 -5.30 -2.70 28.22
N ARG A 591 -5.51 -2.02 29.35
CA ARG A 591 -5.52 -2.63 30.70
C ARG A 591 -6.87 -2.47 31.41
N TRP A 592 -7.94 -2.84 30.72
CA TRP A 592 -9.29 -2.83 31.29
C TRP A 592 -10.17 -3.89 30.67
N LYS A 593 -11.35 -4.08 31.26
CA LYS A 593 -12.40 -4.94 30.76
C LYS A 593 -13.69 -4.13 30.61
N ASP A 594 -14.34 -4.26 29.48
CA ASP A 594 -15.65 -3.64 29.21
C ASP A 594 -16.76 -4.70 29.26
N VAL A 595 -17.85 -4.37 29.97
CA VAL A 595 -19.08 -5.17 30.05
C VAL A 595 -20.23 -4.30 29.55
N PHE A 596 -20.88 -4.73 28.48
CA PHE A 596 -21.90 -3.94 27.78
C PHE A 596 -23.28 -4.16 28.40
N ASP A 597 -24.01 -3.06 28.59
CA ASP A 597 -25.31 -3.03 29.23
C ASP A 597 -26.41 -2.72 28.21
N TYR A 598 -27.57 -3.36 28.40
CA TYR A 598 -28.74 -3.26 27.52
C TYR A 598 -30.01 -3.02 28.34
N ASP A 599 -31.00 -2.37 27.74
CA ASP A 599 -32.36 -2.29 28.30
C ASP A 599 -33.12 -3.63 28.16
N ALA A 600 -34.35 -3.67 28.69
CA ALA A 600 -35.20 -4.86 28.65
C ALA A 600 -35.62 -5.27 27.22
N GLN A 601 -35.58 -4.34 26.27
CA GLN A 601 -35.88 -4.54 24.86
C GLN A 601 -34.63 -4.92 24.05
N GLY A 602 -33.45 -4.93 24.68
CA GLY A 602 -32.17 -5.24 24.07
C GLY A 602 -31.48 -4.06 23.39
N GLY A 603 -31.96 -2.84 23.60
CA GLY A 603 -31.31 -1.60 23.18
C GLY A 603 -30.02 -1.36 23.95
N PHE A 604 -28.97 -0.92 23.25
CA PHE A 604 -27.66 -0.63 23.86
C PHE A 604 -27.72 0.68 24.65
N ILE A 605 -27.42 0.62 25.96
CA ILE A 605 -27.52 1.79 26.85
C ILE A 605 -26.16 2.30 27.34
N GLY A 606 -25.09 1.51 27.21
CA GLY A 606 -23.75 1.88 27.64
C GLY A 606 -22.90 0.68 28.05
N TRP A 607 -21.82 0.93 28.79
CA TRP A 607 -20.99 -0.14 29.32
C TRP A 607 -20.35 0.23 30.65
N ARG A 608 -19.91 -0.79 31.37
CA ARG A 608 -19.07 -0.66 32.55
C ARG A 608 -17.65 -1.09 32.23
N ARG A 609 -16.69 -0.24 32.61
CA ARG A 609 -15.26 -0.48 32.47
C ARG A 609 -14.65 -0.81 33.81
N PHE A 610 -13.96 -1.94 33.89
CA PHE A 610 -13.27 -2.42 35.08
C PHE A 610 -11.76 -2.24 34.92
N ARG A 611 -11.13 -1.60 35.92
CA ARG A 611 -9.67 -1.47 36.05
C ARG A 611 -9.26 -1.88 37.46
N GLY A 612 -8.85 -3.15 37.63
CA GLY A 612 -8.65 -3.70 38.97
C GLY A 612 -9.98 -3.72 39.75
N PHE A 613 -10.04 -2.97 40.86
CA PHE A 613 -11.25 -2.84 41.68
C PHE A 613 -12.13 -1.64 41.29
N ASP A 614 -11.62 -0.76 40.42
CA ASP A 614 -12.36 0.42 39.99
C ASP A 614 -13.37 0.08 38.90
N THR A 615 -14.58 0.60 39.04
CA THR A 615 -15.66 0.48 38.04
C THR A 615 -16.05 1.88 37.57
N GLU A 616 -15.98 2.09 36.26
CA GLU A 616 -16.41 3.31 35.60
C GLU A 616 -17.61 3.01 34.69
N HIS A 617 -18.55 3.93 34.61
CA HIS A 617 -19.75 3.78 33.80
C HIS A 617 -19.66 4.68 32.58
N PHE A 618 -20.03 4.16 31.42
CA PHE A 618 -20.03 4.87 30.15
C PHE A 618 -21.43 4.85 29.55
N THR A 619 -21.82 5.97 28.97
CA THR A 619 -23.07 6.12 28.21
C THR A 619 -22.96 5.43 26.85
N ALA A 620 -24.08 5.20 26.16
CA ALA A 620 -24.09 4.70 24.78
C ALA A 620 -23.34 5.60 23.77
N HIS A 621 -23.06 6.85 24.15
CA HIS A 621 -22.31 7.82 23.34
C HIS A 621 -20.81 7.85 23.68
N GLY A 622 -20.35 7.03 24.62
CA GLY A 622 -18.94 6.91 25.00
C GLY A 622 -18.41 7.96 25.98
N HIS A 623 -19.29 8.76 26.56
CA HIS A 623 -18.94 9.65 27.66
C HIS A 623 -18.94 8.90 29.00
N ARG A 624 -17.98 9.24 29.87
CA ARG A 624 -17.85 8.68 31.22
C ARG A 624 -18.84 9.34 32.16
N ALA A 625 -19.78 8.58 32.72
CA ALA A 625 -20.77 9.09 33.66
C ALA A 625 -20.12 9.54 34.97
N VAL A 626 -20.54 10.72 35.46
CA VAL A 626 -20.07 11.30 36.73
C VAL A 626 -21.22 11.59 37.70
N GLU A 627 -22.43 11.81 37.19
CA GLU A 627 -23.62 12.02 38.01
C GLU A 627 -24.80 11.20 37.45
N PHE A 628 -25.65 10.72 38.36
CA PHE A 628 -26.82 9.91 38.05
C PHE A 628 -28.06 10.48 38.75
N ASP A 629 -29.23 10.28 38.15
CA ASP A 629 -30.51 10.50 38.83
C ASP A 629 -30.92 9.29 39.71
N ALA A 630 -32.04 9.43 40.42
CA ALA A 630 -32.56 8.39 41.31
C ALA A 630 -32.96 7.08 40.59
N SER A 631 -33.15 7.12 39.27
CA SER A 631 -33.48 5.96 38.42
C SER A 631 -32.23 5.31 37.79
N GLY A 632 -31.04 5.81 38.13
CA GLY A 632 -29.76 5.36 37.61
C GLY A 632 -29.45 5.84 36.20
N ARG A 633 -30.14 6.85 35.68
CA ARG A 633 -29.82 7.48 34.39
C ARG A 633 -28.74 8.53 34.57
N VAL A 634 -27.87 8.68 33.58
CA VAL A 634 -26.76 9.63 33.62
C VAL A 634 -27.28 11.05 33.44
N THR A 635 -27.03 11.96 34.37
CA THR A 635 -27.41 13.38 34.25
C THR A 635 -26.24 14.25 33.77
N ARG A 636 -25.02 13.82 34.09
CA ARG A 636 -23.77 14.47 33.67
C ARG A 636 -22.70 13.43 33.35
N ALA A 637 -21.97 13.65 32.27
CA ALA A 637 -20.85 12.82 31.84
C ALA A 637 -19.67 13.66 31.38
N HIS A 638 -18.47 13.09 31.36
CA HIS A 638 -17.27 13.71 30.81
C HIS A 638 -16.90 13.10 29.47
N LEU A 639 -16.38 13.93 28.56
CA LEU A 639 -15.77 13.47 27.32
C LEU A 639 -14.42 12.80 27.63
N ILE A 640 -14.12 11.75 26.86
CA ILE A 640 -12.94 10.91 27.06
C ILE A 640 -12.09 10.90 25.80
N ARG A 641 -10.78 11.00 25.99
CA ARG A 641 -9.78 10.82 24.95
C ARG A 641 -8.90 9.62 25.25
N TYR A 642 -8.39 9.00 24.20
CA TYR A 642 -7.45 7.89 24.30
C TYR A 642 -6.11 8.35 23.75
N LEU A 643 -5.07 8.33 24.59
CA LEU A 643 -3.74 8.82 24.26
C LEU A 643 -2.69 7.75 24.56
N PRO A 644 -1.57 7.70 23.82
CA PRO A 644 -0.51 6.76 24.10
C PRO A 644 0.24 7.21 25.35
N ARG A 645 0.41 6.30 26.31
CA ARG A 645 1.24 6.50 27.50
C ARG A 645 2.46 5.61 27.39
N LYS A 646 3.63 6.23 27.20
CA LYS A 646 4.92 5.55 27.32
C LYS A 646 5.29 5.41 28.79
N THR A 647 5.51 4.19 29.25
CA THR A 647 6.22 3.93 30.51
C THR A 647 7.71 3.76 30.22
N ARG A 648 8.61 4.18 31.12
CA ARG A 648 10.02 3.73 31.04
C ARG A 648 10.09 2.34 31.68
N ASN A 649 10.77 1.40 31.05
CA ASN A 649 11.06 0.13 31.71
C ASN A 649 12.22 0.31 32.72
N GLU A 650 12.42 -0.68 33.59
CA GLU A 650 13.41 -0.64 34.69
C GLU A 650 14.86 -0.44 34.19
N GLU A 651 15.13 -0.78 32.92
CA GLU A 651 16.45 -0.67 32.27
C GLU A 651 16.63 0.63 31.46
N GLY A 652 15.64 1.53 31.45
CA GLY A 652 15.73 2.81 30.75
C GLY A 652 15.60 2.75 29.22
N SER A 653 15.23 1.61 28.63
CA SER A 653 14.86 1.49 27.22
C SER A 653 13.40 1.89 26.97
N GLU A 654 13.10 2.33 25.74
CA GLU A 654 11.73 2.72 25.37
C GLU A 654 10.80 1.49 25.41
N SER A 655 9.77 1.50 26.27
CA SER A 655 8.72 0.48 26.24
C SER A 655 7.66 0.80 25.19
N LEU A 656 6.98 -0.24 24.70
CA LEU A 656 5.83 -0.07 23.81
C LEU A 656 4.72 0.72 24.52
N PRO A 657 4.03 1.64 23.82
CA PRO A 657 3.01 2.46 24.45
C PRO A 657 1.80 1.63 24.88
N GLU A 658 1.21 2.02 26.00
CA GLU A 658 -0.10 1.54 26.43
C GLU A 658 -1.15 2.61 26.16
N LEU A 659 -2.39 2.21 25.86
CA LEU A 659 -3.48 3.16 25.68
C LEU A 659 -3.93 3.70 27.04
N ALA A 660 -3.84 5.01 27.23
CA ALA A 660 -4.37 5.71 28.41
C ALA A 660 -5.70 6.39 28.08
N GLN A 661 -6.68 6.18 28.97
CA GLN A 661 -7.92 6.94 28.98
C GLN A 661 -7.68 8.24 29.74
N VAL A 662 -7.99 9.36 29.12
CA VAL A 662 -7.85 10.70 29.70
C VAL A 662 -9.21 11.37 29.74
N ASP A 663 -9.60 11.78 30.93
CA ASP A 663 -10.78 12.59 31.18
C ASP A 663 -10.45 14.04 30.81
N ASP A 664 -11.15 14.61 29.81
CA ASP A 664 -10.86 15.96 29.35
C ASP A 664 -11.47 17.04 30.24
N THR A 665 -12.12 16.65 31.35
CA THR A 665 -12.85 17.50 32.32
C THR A 665 -14.00 18.30 31.70
N VAL A 666 -14.32 18.07 30.43
CA VAL A 666 -15.42 18.73 29.75
C VAL A 666 -16.70 17.99 30.06
N SER A 667 -17.48 18.55 30.98
CA SER A 667 -18.77 17.98 31.38
C SER A 667 -19.88 18.31 30.38
N VAL A 668 -20.67 17.29 30.05
CA VAL A 668 -21.84 17.35 29.19
C VAL A 668 -23.07 16.90 29.98
N ALA A 669 -24.14 17.69 29.93
CA ALA A 669 -25.42 17.33 30.55
C ALA A 669 -26.22 16.41 29.61
N TYR A 670 -27.04 15.53 30.17
CA TYR A 670 -27.87 14.59 29.41
C TYR A 670 -29.35 14.93 29.54
N ARG A 671 -30.08 14.80 28.44
CA ARG A 671 -31.52 14.99 28.36
C ARG A 671 -32.19 13.69 27.91
N TYR A 672 -33.39 13.43 28.43
CA TYR A 672 -34.14 12.21 28.14
C TYR A 672 -35.51 12.56 27.59
N ALA A 673 -35.95 11.83 26.58
CA ALA A 673 -37.25 12.08 25.94
C ALA A 673 -38.44 11.64 26.82
N SER A 674 -38.22 10.68 27.71
CA SER A 674 -39.24 10.14 28.63
C SER A 674 -38.60 9.47 29.86
N GLU A 675 -39.42 8.95 30.78
CA GLU A 675 -38.93 8.16 31.92
C GLU A 675 -38.35 6.79 31.49
N ASP A 676 -38.85 6.23 30.38
CA ASP A 676 -38.42 4.95 29.83
C ASP A 676 -37.16 5.06 28.95
N ASP A 677 -36.76 6.27 28.57
CA ASP A 677 -35.53 6.51 27.82
C ASP A 677 -34.31 6.26 28.73
N ARG A 678 -33.55 5.20 28.39
CA ARG A 678 -32.34 4.78 29.12
C ARG A 678 -31.04 5.20 28.43
N VAL A 679 -31.11 5.77 27.22
CA VAL A 679 -29.93 6.16 26.42
C VAL A 679 -29.64 7.63 26.63
N GLY A 680 -30.67 8.47 26.48
CA GLY A 680 -30.57 9.92 26.53
C GLY A 680 -29.72 10.53 25.41
N GLU A 681 -29.77 11.85 25.31
CA GLU A 681 -29.01 12.63 24.34
C GLU A 681 -28.10 13.65 25.05
N PRO A 682 -26.81 13.74 24.69
CA PRO A 682 -25.89 14.72 25.26
C PRO A 682 -26.19 16.12 24.73
N ASP A 683 -26.22 17.11 25.63
CA ASP A 683 -26.31 18.53 25.28
C ASP A 683 -24.95 19.09 24.86
N LEU A 684 -24.62 18.94 23.58
CA LEU A 684 -23.35 19.39 23.01
C LEU A 684 -23.31 20.90 22.71
N THR A 685 -24.37 21.66 22.97
CA THR A 685 -24.46 23.09 22.62
C THR A 685 -23.45 23.98 23.35
N THR A 686 -22.87 23.48 24.44
CA THR A 686 -21.84 24.16 25.23
C THR A 686 -20.42 23.94 24.69
N LEU A 687 -20.21 22.93 23.82
CA LEU A 687 -18.89 22.56 23.27
C LEU A 687 -18.46 23.46 22.11
N THR A 688 -19.39 23.89 21.26
CA THR A 688 -19.14 24.73 20.06
C THR A 688 -18.58 26.12 20.39
N ARG A 689 -18.58 26.55 21.66
CA ARG A 689 -18.03 27.84 22.09
C ARG A 689 -16.57 27.80 22.54
N LYS A 690 -15.94 26.63 22.64
CA LYS A 690 -14.53 26.48 23.04
C LYS A 690 -13.82 25.41 22.22
N THR A 691 -13.42 25.75 20.99
CA THR A 691 -12.41 24.98 20.29
C THR A 691 -11.41 25.98 19.69
N PRO A 692 -10.23 26.17 20.32
CA PRO A 692 -9.11 26.78 19.60
C PRO A 692 -8.74 25.84 18.43
N PRO A 693 -8.21 26.38 17.32
CA PRO A 693 -7.76 25.55 16.21
C PRO A 693 -6.69 24.55 16.71
N PRO A 694 -6.63 23.33 16.14
CA PRO A 694 -5.63 22.36 16.52
C PRO A 694 -4.23 22.92 16.25
N GLU A 695 -3.35 22.87 17.25
CA GLU A 695 -1.92 23.06 17.02
C GLU A 695 -1.42 21.94 16.10
N PRO A 696 -0.58 22.26 15.09
CA PRO A 696 -0.04 21.25 14.20
C PRO A 696 0.78 20.24 15.01
N ALA A 697 0.44 18.96 14.87
CA ALA A 697 1.18 17.87 15.49
C ALA A 697 2.64 17.90 15.02
N VAL A 698 3.56 18.17 15.95
CA VAL A 698 4.98 17.90 15.75
C VAL A 698 5.16 16.39 15.91
N TYR A 699 5.18 15.68 14.78
CA TYR A 699 5.66 14.30 14.75
C TYR A 699 7.19 14.29 14.87
N PRO A 700 7.80 13.36 15.63
CA PRO A 700 9.23 13.08 15.52
C PRO A 700 9.59 12.44 14.17
#